data_AF-A0AAF0D375-F1
#
_entry.id   AF-A0AAF0D375-F1
#
_cell.length_a   1.000
_cell.length_b   1.000
_cell.length_c   1.000
_cell.angle_alpha   90.00
_cell.angle_beta   90.00
_cell.angle_gamma   90.00
#
_symmetry.space_group_name_H-M   'P 1'
#
loop_
_entity.id
_entity.type
_entity.pdbx_description
1 polymer ?
#
loop_
_entity_poly.entity_id
_entity_poly.type
_entity_poly.pdbx_seq_one_letter_code
_entity_poly.pdbx_strand_id
1 'polypeptide(L)'
;MRGKIALFTLAVLLSLSFISISSIAAQENELLQVSWNTRTDYNSMDRVYNQSAIAFGPSPTITVSFLNGTEIPNDGSGVIPLETPVNISAIIPANVLVGDRIKFIGVYISSSKMYIHLTYDKNGGFSVSSGEYGGASIELFNLNENDSALISTKNGTVVSFIGEFTASLIASTFYFSISVVDVNGGTYSPGYSKWFSGEFYQIYVIGEIVYVTLNVTKPDGTPLQNIITRGEEVWLHVTAGRDLASVQVRISTGRWPTVNNSMWPEYIFFIYNSSGVWIEEGYCGYGASVIPVFYGNHTYFTPAGNDTSNKRDIIFKGTFTSEFNQTSQCDILIYATAEGNAYATTPPDFDKHLYVEKGVITTNYIDSTSGKPVYGVNQGSEFNITVSIKLPQDILDTVKGFQIKLNCFRDDKLHQTYNISEIRFRYFLWNDSYYSYGTYTVRLYNWTEIEYSEYYDVVEDIEWAVASDYNIIIVYFRLSLSDSNRDGTYCSNIDLYNTTDFSQQIGVFKEYKPDSALVIGEDRTRRIGIWSFEVAPDGALDLDGDLKTTSDRYYIRSVYSTTDVWGYNWTYMELSINWVRNNITLTNIKINAGLMKTFNEYNWSNNFYWYHTDWTPVNLTELMRINYTIYSKWGYEPIKWFTHNITINDYLGKYWWLSQNRWEYSWFFLSVSENYIYQTPELSDNIAFKADYAGLLLFNDSDGDGVPRLGYSQGSLDIGEVTHYFIIENVDELSFIRPFNETSPLGSSNVSINTPITFTVTLRGVSGTLYPSNIGNLLYSPYAFYHNPFLTIDETDFEKTLESASIDEMSFTGHFQITPSSQENQPETATLKIDQYIGNWSLTHFNNSVLSSRSLAICYNAHLSTSSMQTMFKAGESPVAPNDNTTANDFKFESENAKLAEIKMGGLNYTWGRNGQVYNASSSTTPLYAFKSMYTTETNDTLTSFEITDSMYFLTTAFKNWGGYSIDNDPSFSIFPFFEGEEGGGLIEEIGQSTFIIVISVVTIAVISIALFLLRRHRRLI
;
A
#
# COMPACT_ATOMS: atom_id res chain seq x y z
N MET A 1 -68.00 50.41 57.19
CA MET A 1 -67.21 49.16 57.04
C MET A 1 -66.85 48.81 55.59
N ARG A 2 -67.71 49.08 54.59
CA ARG A 2 -67.45 48.73 53.18
C ARG A 2 -66.16 49.34 52.58
N GLY A 3 -65.75 50.54 52.99
CA GLY A 3 -64.53 51.18 52.49
C GLY A 3 -63.20 50.61 53.04
N LYS A 4 -63.20 49.96 54.21
CA LYS A 4 -61.96 49.39 54.81
C LYS A 4 -61.62 48.00 54.25
N ILE A 5 -62.60 47.29 53.71
CA ILE A 5 -62.41 45.96 53.11
C ILE A 5 -61.81 46.12 51.71
N ALA A 6 -62.30 47.06 50.91
CA ALA A 6 -61.74 47.33 49.58
C ALA A 6 -60.27 47.78 49.64
N LEU A 7 -59.90 48.57 50.65
CA LEU A 7 -58.51 49.03 50.83
C LEU A 7 -57.57 47.90 51.24
N PHE A 8 -58.04 46.94 52.05
CA PHE A 8 -57.24 45.80 52.49
C PHE A 8 -57.06 44.77 51.36
N THR A 9 -58.10 44.53 50.55
CA THR A 9 -58.01 43.67 49.35
C THR A 9 -57.08 44.28 48.29
N LEU A 10 -57.13 45.60 48.10
CA LEU A 10 -56.25 46.31 47.17
C LEU A 10 -54.79 46.30 47.66
N ALA A 11 -54.55 46.45 48.97
CA ALA A 11 -53.21 46.38 49.55
C ALA A 11 -52.57 44.97 49.45
N VAL A 12 -53.37 43.90 49.60
CA VAL A 12 -52.89 42.52 49.43
C VAL A 12 -52.63 42.17 47.96
N LEU A 13 -53.44 42.71 47.03
CA LEU A 13 -53.21 42.58 45.59
C LEU A 13 -51.98 43.37 45.12
N LEU A 14 -51.70 44.53 45.73
CA LEU A 14 -50.48 45.31 45.45
C LEU A 14 -49.22 44.72 46.08
N SER A 15 -49.29 44.00 47.21
CA SER A 15 -48.11 43.35 47.78
C SER A 15 -47.71 42.05 47.06
N LEU A 16 -48.62 41.44 46.28
CA LEU A 16 -48.35 40.27 45.44
C LEU A 16 -47.81 40.64 44.05
N SER A 17 -47.95 41.88 43.59
CA SER A 17 -47.46 42.34 42.28
C SER A 17 -46.04 42.91 42.27
N PHE A 18 -45.30 42.82 43.37
CA PHE A 18 -43.91 43.28 43.49
C PHE A 18 -42.89 42.19 43.88
N ILE A 19 -43.21 40.91 43.66
CA ILE A 19 -42.17 39.87 43.58
C ILE A 19 -41.78 39.74 42.11
N SER A 20 -41.07 40.74 41.59
CA SER A 20 -40.17 40.48 40.46
C SER A 20 -39.07 39.58 41.01
N ILE A 21 -39.26 38.26 40.91
CA ILE A 21 -38.13 37.34 40.86
C ILE A 21 -37.42 37.75 39.57
N SER A 22 -36.47 38.66 39.70
CA SER A 22 -35.37 38.68 38.75
C SER A 22 -34.86 37.26 38.79
N SER A 23 -35.00 36.51 37.70
CA SER A 23 -34.09 35.42 37.44
C SER A 23 -32.71 36.07 37.55
N ILE A 24 -32.11 35.96 38.73
CA ILE A 24 -30.66 35.93 38.83
C ILE A 24 -30.37 34.71 37.97
N ALA A 25 -30.07 34.94 36.69
CA ALA A 25 -29.40 33.97 35.87
C ALA A 25 -28.24 33.53 36.75
N ALA A 26 -28.35 32.32 37.29
CA ALA A 26 -27.26 31.72 38.02
C ALA A 26 -26.10 31.80 37.05
N GLN A 27 -25.13 32.66 37.36
CA GLN A 27 -23.92 32.76 36.58
C GLN A 27 -23.35 31.34 36.58
N GLU A 28 -23.50 30.67 35.45
CA GLU A 28 -23.24 29.24 35.34
C GLU A 28 -21.82 28.98 35.82
N ASN A 29 -21.64 28.00 36.72
CA ASN A 29 -20.34 27.61 37.23
C ASN A 29 -19.58 26.84 36.13
N GLU A 30 -19.15 27.55 35.10
CA GLU A 30 -18.21 27.02 34.11
C GLU A 30 -16.80 27.06 34.66
N LEU A 31 -16.19 25.88 34.75
CA LEU A 31 -14.85 25.71 35.31
C LEU A 31 -14.07 24.72 34.43
N LEU A 32 -12.76 24.93 34.38
CA LEU A 32 -11.81 23.94 33.88
C LEU A 32 -11.22 23.20 35.07
N GLN A 33 -11.35 21.89 35.10
CA GLN A 33 -10.63 21.02 36.02
C GLN A 33 -9.36 20.54 35.32
N VAL A 34 -8.23 21.06 35.76
CA VAL A 34 -6.90 20.75 35.21
C VAL A 34 -6.21 19.81 36.18
N SER A 35 -5.69 18.69 35.70
CA SER A 35 -4.89 17.77 36.50
C SER A 35 -3.68 17.29 35.73
N TRP A 36 -2.58 17.05 36.42
CA TRP A 36 -1.34 16.57 35.80
C TRP A 36 -0.69 15.49 36.64
N ASN A 37 0.00 14.58 35.96
CA ASN A 37 0.76 13.50 36.57
C ASN A 37 2.01 13.20 35.73
N THR A 38 3.20 13.32 36.32
CA THR A 38 4.44 12.85 35.70
C THR A 38 4.78 11.45 36.21
N ARG A 39 4.85 10.46 35.33
CA ARG A 39 5.07 9.05 35.67
C ARG A 39 6.16 8.41 34.84
N THR A 40 6.71 7.32 35.38
CA THR A 40 7.64 6.43 34.71
C THR A 40 7.11 5.00 34.76
N ASP A 41 6.88 4.40 33.58
CA ASP A 41 6.30 3.06 33.45
C ASP A 41 7.31 2.14 32.73
N TYR A 42 7.47 0.90 33.19
CA TYR A 42 8.39 -0.08 32.59
C TYR A 42 7.65 -1.36 32.21
N ASN A 43 7.94 -1.87 31.01
CA ASN A 43 7.48 -3.18 30.56
C ASN A 43 8.57 -3.89 29.76
N SER A 44 8.65 -5.20 29.86
CA SER A 44 9.59 -6.02 29.09
C SER A 44 8.97 -7.37 28.76
N MET A 45 9.25 -7.86 27.55
CA MET A 45 8.82 -9.18 27.09
C MET A 45 9.98 -9.90 26.38
N ASP A 46 10.03 -11.20 26.59
CA ASP A 46 11.01 -12.07 25.94
C ASP A 46 10.30 -12.89 24.85
N ARG A 47 10.87 -12.92 23.63
CA ARG A 47 10.39 -13.74 22.52
C ARG A 47 11.51 -14.66 22.04
N VAL A 48 11.24 -15.96 22.03
CA VAL A 48 12.10 -16.94 21.35
C VAL A 48 11.39 -17.37 20.08
N TYR A 49 12.06 -17.23 18.95
CA TYR A 49 11.51 -17.57 17.64
C TYR A 49 12.47 -18.49 16.88
N ASN A 50 11.95 -19.61 16.40
CA ASN A 50 12.69 -20.54 15.55
C ASN A 50 11.90 -20.76 14.26
N GLN A 51 12.51 -20.48 13.13
CA GLN A 51 11.96 -20.68 11.80
C GLN A 51 12.85 -21.65 11.03
N SER A 52 12.21 -22.56 10.30
CA SER A 52 12.91 -23.49 9.44
C SER A 52 12.35 -23.37 8.03
N ALA A 53 13.18 -22.96 7.08
CA ALA A 53 12.82 -22.90 5.68
C ALA A 53 13.63 -23.93 4.88
N ILE A 54 13.02 -24.53 3.87
CA ILE A 54 13.77 -25.24 2.83
C ILE A 54 14.13 -24.19 1.79
N ALA A 55 15.41 -23.84 1.67
CA ALA A 55 15.86 -22.92 0.64
C ALA A 55 15.81 -23.56 -0.74
N PHE A 56 16.25 -24.82 -0.82
CA PHE A 56 16.18 -25.67 -2.03
C PHE A 56 15.75 -27.08 -1.63
N GLY A 57 14.71 -27.59 -2.27
CA GLY A 57 14.17 -28.93 -2.07
C GLY A 57 12.65 -29.00 -2.15
N PRO A 58 12.06 -30.15 -1.79
CA PRO A 58 10.63 -30.37 -1.83
C PRO A 58 9.90 -29.32 -0.99
N SER A 59 9.04 -28.54 -1.63
CA SER A 59 8.22 -27.53 -0.96
C SER A 59 6.81 -28.07 -0.76
N PRO A 60 6.09 -27.61 0.28
CA PRO A 60 4.66 -27.82 0.34
C PRO A 60 3.98 -27.25 -0.91
N THR A 61 3.04 -28.04 -1.44
CA THR A 61 2.23 -27.68 -2.60
C THR A 61 0.76 -27.66 -2.22
N ILE A 62 0.02 -26.82 -2.92
CA ILE A 62 -1.44 -26.86 -2.90
C ILE A 62 -1.87 -27.55 -4.19
N THR A 63 -2.95 -28.32 -4.15
CA THR A 63 -3.62 -28.82 -5.35
C THR A 63 -5.11 -28.64 -5.12
N VAL A 64 -5.81 -28.14 -6.12
CA VAL A 64 -7.27 -28.04 -6.09
C VAL A 64 -7.85 -29.04 -7.07
N SER A 65 -8.81 -29.83 -6.62
CA SER A 65 -9.49 -30.83 -7.45
C SER A 65 -10.99 -30.85 -7.15
N PHE A 66 -11.78 -31.30 -8.12
CA PHE A 66 -13.17 -31.66 -7.86
C PHE A 66 -13.23 -32.94 -7.02
N LEU A 67 -14.34 -33.19 -6.31
CA LEU A 67 -14.50 -34.41 -5.49
C LEU A 67 -14.43 -35.73 -6.28
N ASN A 68 -14.57 -35.68 -7.61
CA ASN A 68 -14.35 -36.84 -8.48
C ASN A 68 -12.86 -37.13 -8.76
N GLY A 69 -11.94 -36.35 -8.18
CA GLY A 69 -10.50 -36.46 -8.35
C GLY A 69 -9.93 -35.73 -9.57
N THR A 70 -10.74 -35.03 -10.35
CA THR A 70 -10.25 -34.23 -11.49
C THR A 70 -9.53 -33.00 -10.97
N GLU A 71 -8.22 -32.93 -11.21
CA GLU A 71 -7.39 -31.79 -10.85
C GLU A 71 -7.76 -30.56 -11.68
N ILE A 72 -7.76 -29.40 -11.01
CA ILE A 72 -8.02 -28.10 -11.62
C ILE A 72 -6.66 -27.48 -11.93
N PRO A 73 -6.40 -27.07 -13.20
CA PRO A 73 -5.13 -26.45 -13.57
C PRO A 73 -4.83 -25.21 -12.72
N ASN A 74 -3.59 -25.08 -12.27
CA ASN A 74 -3.09 -23.97 -11.44
C ASN A 74 -2.43 -22.85 -12.26
N ASP A 75 -2.57 -22.89 -13.58
CA ASP A 75 -2.03 -21.93 -14.56
C ASP A 75 -3.00 -20.77 -14.83
N GLY A 76 -4.00 -20.57 -13.97
CA GLY A 76 -5.07 -19.59 -14.16
C GLY A 76 -6.16 -20.00 -15.15
N SER A 77 -6.01 -21.11 -15.89
CA SER A 77 -7.06 -21.62 -16.79
C SER A 77 -8.15 -22.43 -16.08
N GLY A 78 -7.84 -22.92 -14.88
CA GLY A 78 -8.75 -23.68 -14.03
C GLY A 78 -9.85 -22.81 -13.43
N VAL A 79 -11.10 -23.14 -13.75
CA VAL A 79 -12.29 -22.46 -13.20
C VAL A 79 -12.95 -23.34 -12.15
N ILE A 80 -13.13 -22.81 -10.95
CA ILE A 80 -13.86 -23.43 -9.85
C ILE A 80 -15.26 -22.81 -9.78
N PRO A 81 -16.34 -23.50 -10.17
CA PRO A 81 -17.68 -22.94 -10.06
C PRO A 81 -18.08 -22.76 -8.58
N LEU A 82 -18.87 -21.71 -8.29
CA LEU A 82 -19.46 -21.54 -6.95
C LEU A 82 -20.39 -22.71 -6.63
N GLU A 83 -20.57 -22.98 -5.33
CA GLU A 83 -21.45 -24.04 -4.81
C GLU A 83 -21.14 -25.43 -5.40
N THR A 84 -19.92 -25.61 -5.91
CA THR A 84 -19.40 -26.89 -6.37
C THR A 84 -18.40 -27.39 -5.36
N PRO A 85 -18.63 -28.55 -4.73
CA PRO A 85 -17.69 -29.12 -3.79
C PRO A 85 -16.32 -29.39 -4.43
N VAL A 86 -15.28 -28.90 -3.77
CA VAL A 86 -13.88 -29.08 -4.14
C VAL A 86 -13.09 -29.68 -2.99
N ASN A 87 -11.97 -30.30 -3.33
CA ASN A 87 -10.93 -30.70 -2.41
C ASN A 87 -9.71 -29.81 -2.63
N ILE A 88 -9.39 -28.99 -1.63
CA ILE A 88 -8.16 -28.19 -1.56
C ILE A 88 -7.18 -29.00 -0.70
N SER A 89 -6.16 -29.58 -1.33
CA SER A 89 -5.19 -30.42 -0.65
C SER A 89 -3.87 -29.69 -0.48
N ALA A 90 -3.45 -29.54 0.78
CA ALA A 90 -2.11 -29.13 1.17
C ALA A 90 -1.21 -30.37 1.30
N ILE A 91 -0.23 -30.51 0.41
CA ILE A 91 0.71 -31.63 0.38
C ILE A 91 2.03 -31.16 1.00
N ILE A 92 2.42 -31.77 2.12
CA ILE A 92 3.58 -31.38 2.92
C ILE A 92 4.58 -32.52 2.88
N PRO A 93 5.71 -32.38 2.16
CA PRO A 93 6.74 -33.42 2.13
C PRO A 93 7.23 -33.81 3.53
N ALA A 94 7.50 -35.10 3.75
CA ALA A 94 7.82 -35.65 5.09
C ALA A 94 9.01 -34.97 5.79
N ASN A 95 9.94 -34.43 5.01
CA ASN A 95 11.21 -33.89 5.49
C ASN A 95 11.21 -32.36 5.63
N VAL A 96 10.06 -31.69 5.43
CA VAL A 96 9.94 -30.23 5.54
C VAL A 96 10.06 -29.73 6.97
N LEU A 97 9.65 -30.54 7.96
CA LEU A 97 9.65 -30.16 9.38
C LEU A 97 10.52 -31.11 10.22
N VAL A 98 10.97 -30.64 11.39
CA VAL A 98 11.75 -31.49 12.32
C VAL A 98 10.80 -32.44 13.04
N GLY A 99 10.74 -33.67 12.56
CA GLY A 99 9.96 -34.74 13.16
C GLY A 99 8.50 -34.76 12.69
N ASP A 100 7.90 -35.94 12.75
CA ASP A 100 6.60 -36.30 12.13
C ASP A 100 5.36 -35.65 12.79
N ARG A 101 5.43 -34.39 13.23
CA ARG A 101 4.39 -33.79 14.08
C ARG A 101 4.07 -32.35 13.67
N ILE A 102 3.23 -32.25 12.65
CA ILE A 102 2.50 -31.02 12.31
C ILE A 102 1.58 -30.65 13.49
N LYS A 103 1.63 -29.38 13.90
CA LYS A 103 0.71 -28.77 14.87
C LYS A 103 -0.40 -28.02 14.17
N PHE A 104 -0.04 -27.25 13.15
CA PHE A 104 -0.95 -26.35 12.45
C PHE A 104 -0.62 -26.30 10.96
N ILE A 105 -1.65 -26.24 10.11
CA ILE A 105 -1.55 -25.92 8.69
C ILE A 105 -2.60 -24.86 8.38
N GLY A 106 -2.19 -23.78 7.73
CA GLY A 106 -3.07 -22.77 7.18
C GLY A 106 -2.95 -22.73 5.66
N VAL A 107 -4.07 -22.76 4.95
CA VAL A 107 -4.15 -22.43 3.52
C VAL A 107 -4.87 -21.10 3.40
N TYR A 108 -4.17 -20.09 2.90
CA TYR A 108 -4.71 -18.76 2.68
C TYR A 108 -5.08 -18.62 1.21
N ILE A 109 -6.31 -18.18 0.95
CA ILE A 109 -6.88 -17.95 -0.36
C ILE A 109 -7.33 -16.50 -0.39
N SER A 110 -6.69 -15.66 -1.18
CA SER A 110 -6.95 -14.21 -1.15
C SER A 110 -7.06 -13.62 -2.54
N SER A 111 -7.94 -12.62 -2.67
CA SER A 111 -7.95 -11.66 -3.78
C SER A 111 -7.58 -10.28 -3.23
N SER A 112 -7.69 -9.23 -4.05
CA SER A 112 -7.51 -7.83 -3.62
C SER A 112 -8.52 -7.38 -2.55
N LYS A 113 -9.66 -8.06 -2.41
CA LYS A 113 -10.77 -7.62 -1.54
C LYS A 113 -11.21 -8.65 -0.50
N MET A 114 -10.94 -9.93 -0.73
CA MET A 114 -11.45 -11.02 0.10
C MET A 114 -10.34 -11.96 0.54
N TYR A 115 -10.55 -12.60 1.69
CA TYR A 115 -9.71 -13.68 2.16
C TYR A 115 -10.56 -14.85 2.66
N ILE A 116 -10.05 -16.06 2.46
CA ILE A 116 -10.47 -17.30 3.10
C ILE A 116 -9.21 -17.93 3.68
N HIS A 117 -9.27 -18.31 4.95
CA HIS A 117 -8.19 -18.99 5.64
C HIS A 117 -8.70 -20.32 6.17
N LEU A 118 -8.26 -21.40 5.55
CA LEU A 118 -8.57 -22.77 5.92
C LEU A 118 -7.49 -23.27 6.87
N THR A 119 -7.89 -23.76 8.03
CA THR A 119 -6.97 -24.16 9.09
C THR A 119 -7.19 -25.61 9.47
N TYR A 120 -6.09 -26.34 9.66
CA TYR A 120 -6.06 -27.58 10.43
C TYR A 120 -5.18 -27.35 11.66
N ASP A 121 -5.75 -27.47 12.86
CA ASP A 121 -5.02 -27.51 14.12
C ASP A 121 -5.13 -28.92 14.72
N LYS A 122 -4.02 -29.52 15.10
CA LYS A 122 -3.98 -30.86 15.71
C LYS A 122 -4.91 -31.01 16.93
N ASN A 123 -5.13 -29.94 17.69
CA ASN A 123 -6.02 -29.92 18.86
C ASN A 123 -7.40 -29.31 18.54
N GLY A 124 -7.47 -28.43 17.54
CA GLY A 124 -8.68 -27.69 17.18
C GLY A 124 -9.52 -28.31 16.07
N GLY A 125 -8.97 -29.27 15.31
CA GLY A 125 -9.63 -29.83 14.12
C GLY A 125 -9.49 -28.94 12.89
N PHE A 126 -10.44 -29.08 11.97
CA PHE A 126 -10.55 -28.26 10.76
C PHE A 126 -11.39 -27.02 11.06
N SER A 127 -11.02 -25.87 10.50
CA SER A 127 -11.80 -24.63 10.64
C SER A 127 -11.60 -23.72 9.43
N VAL A 128 -12.52 -22.76 9.26
CA VAL A 128 -12.46 -21.71 8.25
C VAL A 128 -12.73 -20.35 8.87
N SER A 129 -11.95 -19.36 8.47
CA SER A 129 -12.27 -17.94 8.69
C SER A 129 -12.22 -17.20 7.36
N SER A 130 -13.25 -16.41 7.05
CA SER A 130 -13.32 -15.65 5.79
C SER A 130 -13.97 -14.29 5.97
N GLY A 131 -13.64 -13.35 5.10
CA GLY A 131 -14.22 -12.02 5.09
C GLY A 131 -13.62 -11.10 4.02
N GLU A 132 -14.06 -9.85 4.05
CA GLU A 132 -13.48 -8.76 3.26
C GLU A 132 -12.35 -8.08 4.04
N TYR A 133 -11.30 -7.65 3.34
CA TYR A 133 -10.24 -6.85 3.97
C TYR A 133 -10.82 -5.52 4.47
N GLY A 134 -10.72 -5.28 5.79
CA GLY A 134 -11.30 -4.10 6.45
C GLY A 134 -12.83 -4.14 6.63
N GLY A 135 -13.49 -5.25 6.27
CA GLY A 135 -14.94 -5.39 6.29
C GLY A 135 -15.48 -6.36 7.36
N ALA A 136 -16.78 -6.66 7.25
CA ALA A 136 -17.43 -7.63 8.13
C ALA A 136 -16.99 -9.08 7.81
N SER A 137 -17.10 -9.97 8.80
CA SER A 137 -16.96 -11.41 8.58
C SER A 137 -18.08 -11.88 7.65
N ILE A 138 -17.70 -12.44 6.49
CA ILE A 138 -18.63 -13.01 5.50
C ILE A 138 -18.22 -14.45 5.28
N GLU A 139 -19.19 -15.36 5.29
CA GLU A 139 -18.97 -16.78 4.99
C GLU A 139 -18.77 -16.96 3.48
N LEU A 140 -17.51 -17.06 3.06
CA LEU A 140 -17.11 -17.17 1.65
C LEU A 140 -16.80 -18.62 1.24
N PHE A 141 -16.62 -19.50 2.21
CA PHE A 141 -16.34 -20.92 1.99
C PHE A 141 -17.03 -21.76 3.08
N ASN A 142 -17.84 -22.73 2.65
CA ASN A 142 -18.51 -23.68 3.51
C ASN A 142 -17.63 -24.93 3.65
N LEU A 143 -16.90 -25.04 4.76
CA LEU A 143 -15.99 -26.14 5.04
C LEU A 143 -16.75 -27.35 5.61
N ASN A 144 -16.60 -28.51 4.99
CA ASN A 144 -17.08 -29.78 5.52
C ASN A 144 -15.97 -30.45 6.36
N GLU A 145 -15.98 -30.16 7.66
CA GLU A 145 -15.00 -30.69 8.61
C GLU A 145 -15.02 -32.22 8.73
N ASN A 146 -16.18 -32.86 8.47
CA ASN A 146 -16.33 -34.32 8.61
C ASN A 146 -15.69 -35.09 7.45
N ASP A 147 -15.72 -34.51 6.25
CA ASP A 147 -15.12 -35.10 5.06
C ASP A 147 -13.67 -34.65 4.85
N SER A 148 -13.26 -33.54 5.50
CA SER A 148 -11.87 -33.09 5.53
C SER A 148 -10.98 -34.08 6.29
N ALA A 149 -9.76 -34.29 5.80
CA ALA A 149 -8.90 -35.37 6.31
C ALA A 149 -7.42 -35.00 6.35
N LEU A 150 -6.73 -35.53 7.35
CA LEU A 150 -5.27 -35.51 7.44
C LEU A 150 -4.73 -36.93 7.18
N ILE A 151 -4.01 -37.10 6.09
CA ILE A 151 -3.47 -38.38 5.64
C ILE A 151 -1.95 -38.31 5.72
N SER A 152 -1.35 -39.02 6.68
CA SER A 152 0.10 -39.17 6.75
C SER A 152 0.54 -40.38 5.92
N THR A 153 1.47 -40.15 4.99
CA THR A 153 2.08 -41.17 4.14
C THR A 153 3.59 -41.22 4.39
N LYS A 154 4.27 -42.24 3.86
CA LYS A 154 5.74 -42.30 3.90
C LYS A 154 6.44 -41.14 3.17
N ASN A 155 5.73 -40.46 2.26
CA ASN A 155 6.30 -39.38 1.44
C ASN A 155 5.94 -37.99 1.99
N GLY A 156 5.04 -37.90 2.97
CA GLY A 156 4.57 -36.64 3.52
C GLY A 156 3.15 -36.71 4.05
N THR A 157 2.66 -35.58 4.53
CA THR A 157 1.30 -35.41 5.03
C THR A 157 0.47 -34.65 4.01
N VAL A 158 -0.71 -35.17 3.68
CA VAL A 158 -1.71 -34.49 2.87
C VAL A 158 -2.83 -34.04 3.79
N VAL A 159 -3.17 -32.76 3.76
CA VAL A 159 -4.32 -32.20 4.47
C VAL A 159 -5.33 -31.73 3.45
N SER A 160 -6.45 -32.42 3.42
CA SER A 160 -7.54 -32.22 2.48
C SER A 160 -8.64 -31.41 3.16
N PHE A 161 -8.88 -30.21 2.64
CA PHE A 161 -9.99 -29.35 3.01
C PHE A 161 -11.10 -29.57 1.97
N ILE A 162 -12.20 -30.20 2.39
CA ILE A 162 -13.35 -30.45 1.53
C ILE A 162 -14.42 -29.41 1.84
N GLY A 163 -14.89 -28.71 0.83
CA GLY A 163 -15.92 -27.69 0.99
C GLY A 163 -16.32 -27.07 -0.34
N GLU A 164 -17.08 -25.99 -0.28
CA GLU A 164 -17.58 -25.27 -1.45
C GLU A 164 -17.46 -23.76 -1.26
N PHE A 165 -17.12 -23.05 -2.32
CA PHE A 165 -17.17 -21.59 -2.34
C PHE A 165 -18.63 -21.14 -2.35
N THR A 166 -19.01 -20.23 -1.46
CA THR A 166 -20.41 -19.83 -1.31
C THR A 166 -20.84 -18.88 -2.44
N ALA A 167 -22.15 -18.74 -2.66
CA ALA A 167 -22.69 -17.76 -3.60
C ALA A 167 -22.38 -16.30 -3.23
N SER A 168 -21.89 -16.04 -2.01
CA SER A 168 -21.45 -14.72 -1.56
C SER A 168 -20.07 -14.34 -2.09
N LEU A 169 -19.28 -15.29 -2.59
CA LEU A 169 -17.96 -15.02 -3.15
C LEU A 169 -18.09 -14.27 -4.49
N ILE A 170 -17.41 -13.13 -4.61
CA ILE A 170 -17.29 -12.42 -5.88
C ILE A 170 -16.34 -13.20 -6.78
N ALA A 171 -16.79 -13.49 -8.01
CA ALA A 171 -15.96 -14.21 -8.98
C ALA A 171 -14.69 -13.40 -9.29
N SER A 172 -13.52 -14.00 -9.09
CA SER A 172 -12.23 -13.33 -9.22
C SER A 172 -11.09 -14.34 -9.33
N THR A 173 -9.88 -13.81 -9.51
CA THR A 173 -8.63 -14.55 -9.45
C THR A 173 -8.14 -14.56 -8.01
N PHE A 174 -7.88 -15.76 -7.47
CA PHE A 174 -7.42 -15.93 -6.09
C PHE A 174 -6.01 -16.52 -6.05
N TYR A 175 -5.21 -15.97 -5.13
CA TYR A 175 -3.88 -16.43 -4.79
C TYR A 175 -3.95 -17.40 -3.63
N PHE A 176 -3.34 -18.56 -3.81
CA PHE A 176 -3.27 -19.60 -2.78
C PHE A 176 -1.87 -19.65 -2.19
N SER A 177 -1.77 -19.63 -0.86
CA SER A 177 -0.52 -19.80 -0.11
C SER A 177 -0.72 -20.73 1.08
N ILE A 178 0.38 -21.29 1.59
CA ILE A 178 0.38 -22.28 2.66
C ILE A 178 1.35 -21.89 3.78
N SER A 179 0.91 -22.04 5.01
CA SER A 179 1.71 -21.95 6.23
C SER A 179 1.65 -23.28 6.97
N VAL A 180 2.79 -23.73 7.48
CA VAL A 180 2.87 -24.98 8.26
C VAL A 180 3.67 -24.74 9.53
N VAL A 181 3.16 -25.22 10.66
CA VAL A 181 3.82 -25.11 11.97
C VAL A 181 3.92 -26.48 12.61
N ASP A 182 5.11 -26.84 13.11
CA ASP A 182 5.34 -28.07 13.85
C ASP A 182 4.99 -27.95 15.35
N VAL A 183 5.03 -29.07 16.08
CA VAL A 183 4.75 -29.11 17.52
C VAL A 183 5.73 -28.35 18.40
N ASN A 184 6.91 -28.02 17.89
CA ASN A 184 7.93 -27.23 18.59
C ASN A 184 7.81 -25.73 18.26
N GLY A 185 6.81 -25.34 17.46
CA GLY A 185 6.62 -23.96 17.00
C GLY A 185 7.47 -23.57 15.80
N GLY A 186 8.19 -24.52 15.19
CA GLY A 186 8.92 -24.29 13.96
C GLY A 186 7.94 -24.00 12.82
N THR A 187 8.04 -22.83 12.23
CA THR A 187 7.23 -22.42 11.08
C THR A 187 7.98 -22.69 9.77
N TYR A 188 7.25 -23.16 8.76
CA TYR A 188 7.71 -23.22 7.38
C TYR A 188 7.27 -21.95 6.64
N SER A 189 8.20 -21.36 5.89
CA SER A 189 7.94 -20.31 4.90
C SER A 189 8.37 -20.82 3.52
N PRO A 190 7.67 -20.46 2.42
CA PRO A 190 8.09 -20.80 1.06
C PRO A 190 9.58 -20.51 0.81
N GLY A 191 10.26 -21.47 0.20
CA GLY A 191 11.71 -21.44 -0.03
C GLY A 191 12.18 -20.47 -1.11
N TYR A 192 13.47 -20.14 -1.06
CA TYR A 192 14.20 -19.35 -2.06
C TYR A 192 14.09 -19.94 -3.49
N SER A 193 13.97 -21.28 -3.62
CA SER A 193 13.75 -21.96 -4.90
C SER A 193 12.48 -21.53 -5.64
N LYS A 194 11.40 -21.20 -4.94
CA LYS A 194 10.16 -20.69 -5.56
C LYS A 194 10.33 -19.29 -6.14
N TRP A 195 11.31 -18.52 -5.65
CA TRP A 195 11.67 -17.22 -6.23
C TRP A 195 12.26 -17.37 -7.63
N PHE A 196 13.12 -18.36 -7.82
CA PHE A 196 13.73 -18.63 -9.12
C PHE A 196 12.76 -19.30 -10.10
N SER A 197 11.78 -20.07 -9.63
CA SER A 197 10.78 -20.68 -10.51
C SER A 197 9.60 -19.76 -10.85
N GLY A 198 9.43 -18.63 -10.15
CA GLY A 198 8.28 -17.72 -10.33
C GLY A 198 6.95 -18.27 -9.77
N GLU A 199 6.97 -19.37 -9.02
CA GLU A 199 5.78 -20.10 -8.55
C GLU A 199 5.42 -19.80 -7.08
N PHE A 200 5.41 -18.53 -6.67
CA PHE A 200 5.10 -18.17 -5.29
C PHE A 200 3.68 -18.48 -4.86
N TYR A 201 2.75 -18.22 -5.77
CA TYR A 201 1.33 -18.36 -5.54
C TYR A 201 0.76 -19.25 -6.63
N GLN A 202 -0.14 -20.15 -6.23
CA GLN A 202 -0.99 -20.80 -7.21
C GLN A 202 -2.19 -19.91 -7.48
N ILE A 203 -2.54 -19.82 -8.76
CA ILE A 203 -3.57 -18.90 -9.24
C ILE A 203 -4.74 -19.73 -9.76
N TYR A 204 -5.92 -19.49 -9.19
CA TYR A 204 -7.17 -20.13 -9.60
C TYR A 204 -8.25 -19.08 -9.84
N VAL A 205 -9.10 -19.33 -10.84
CA VAL A 205 -10.29 -18.51 -11.10
C VAL A 205 -11.47 -19.16 -10.40
N ILE A 206 -12.16 -18.42 -9.56
CA ILE A 206 -13.33 -18.92 -8.81
C ILE A 206 -14.57 -18.17 -9.28
N GLY A 207 -15.64 -18.92 -9.58
CA GLY A 207 -16.93 -18.44 -10.07
C GLY A 207 -17.12 -18.52 -11.59
N GLU A 208 -18.33 -18.21 -12.04
CA GLU A 208 -18.62 -18.11 -13.47
C GLU A 208 -17.95 -16.86 -14.04
N ILE A 209 -16.99 -17.06 -14.94
CA ILE A 209 -16.40 -15.97 -15.73
C ILE A 209 -17.53 -15.30 -16.53
N VAL A 210 -17.63 -13.98 -16.39
CA VAL A 210 -18.61 -13.17 -17.13
C VAL A 210 -18.30 -13.25 -18.63
N TYR A 211 -19.27 -13.67 -19.43
CA TYR A 211 -19.17 -13.60 -20.89
C TYR A 211 -19.69 -12.26 -21.37
N VAL A 212 -18.82 -11.53 -22.06
CA VAL A 212 -19.22 -10.33 -22.80
C VAL A 212 -19.58 -10.76 -24.22
N THR A 213 -20.86 -10.65 -24.57
CA THR A 213 -21.32 -10.84 -25.95
C THR A 213 -21.44 -9.48 -26.61
N LEU A 214 -20.62 -9.24 -27.62
CA LEU A 214 -20.68 -8.04 -28.45
C LEU A 214 -21.40 -8.36 -29.75
N ASN A 215 -22.59 -7.77 -29.91
CA ASN A 215 -23.34 -7.81 -31.14
C ASN A 215 -23.13 -6.48 -31.85
N VAL A 216 -22.33 -6.49 -32.91
CA VAL A 216 -22.20 -5.33 -33.79
C VAL A 216 -23.24 -5.46 -34.89
N THR A 217 -24.11 -4.48 -35.05
CA THR A 217 -25.15 -4.47 -36.08
C THR A 217 -25.02 -3.24 -36.97
N LYS A 218 -25.36 -3.40 -38.24
CA LYS A 218 -25.57 -2.33 -39.22
C LYS A 218 -26.73 -1.41 -38.80
N PRO A 219 -26.91 -0.23 -39.42
CA PRO A 219 -28.00 0.67 -39.05
C PRO A 219 -29.38 0.08 -39.32
N ASP A 220 -29.48 -0.90 -40.23
CA ASP A 220 -30.70 -1.63 -40.55
C ASP A 220 -30.98 -2.81 -39.60
N GLY A 221 -30.14 -3.01 -38.58
CA GLY A 221 -30.26 -4.09 -37.59
C GLY A 221 -29.65 -5.42 -38.01
N THR A 222 -29.03 -5.54 -39.20
CA THR A 222 -28.34 -6.77 -39.58
C THR A 222 -27.03 -6.94 -38.81
N PRO A 223 -26.74 -8.11 -38.21
CA PRO A 223 -25.48 -8.35 -37.50
C PRO A 223 -24.29 -8.31 -38.45
N LEU A 224 -23.31 -7.47 -38.14
CA LEU A 224 -21.98 -7.40 -38.77
C LEU A 224 -21.07 -8.51 -38.21
N GLN A 225 -21.05 -8.66 -36.89
CA GLN A 225 -20.22 -9.65 -36.20
C GLN A 225 -20.79 -9.89 -34.80
N ASN A 226 -20.91 -11.16 -34.42
CA ASN A 226 -21.14 -11.56 -33.04
C ASN A 226 -19.81 -12.07 -32.48
N ILE A 227 -19.27 -11.37 -31.49
CA ILE A 227 -18.06 -11.80 -30.78
C ILE A 227 -18.48 -12.21 -29.38
N ILE A 228 -18.22 -13.47 -29.03
CA ILE A 228 -18.33 -13.96 -27.66
C ILE A 228 -16.90 -14.14 -27.18
N THR A 229 -16.44 -13.29 -26.27
CA THR A 229 -15.11 -13.45 -25.66
C THR A 229 -15.24 -13.94 -24.22
N ARG A 230 -14.14 -14.52 -23.74
CA ARG A 230 -13.93 -14.96 -22.37
C ARG A 230 -12.75 -14.13 -21.87
N GLY A 231 -12.97 -13.22 -20.92
CA GLY A 231 -11.93 -12.32 -20.40
C GLY A 231 -12.32 -10.84 -20.43
N GLU A 232 -11.43 -10.00 -19.90
CA GLU A 232 -11.65 -8.56 -19.67
C GLU A 232 -11.50 -7.69 -20.93
N GLU A 233 -10.95 -8.25 -22.03
CA GLU A 233 -10.63 -7.52 -23.26
C GLU A 233 -11.41 -8.02 -24.48
N VAL A 234 -11.89 -7.09 -25.31
CA VAL A 234 -12.40 -7.40 -26.66
C VAL A 234 -11.91 -6.42 -27.71
N TRP A 235 -11.30 -6.96 -28.77
CA TRP A 235 -10.89 -6.22 -29.96
C TRP A 235 -11.97 -6.27 -31.04
N LEU A 236 -12.36 -5.09 -31.54
CA LEU A 236 -13.32 -4.93 -32.63
C LEU A 236 -12.65 -4.25 -33.81
N HIS A 237 -12.45 -5.01 -34.90
CA HIS A 237 -11.97 -4.49 -36.17
C HIS A 237 -13.13 -3.94 -37.02
N VAL A 238 -13.26 -2.62 -37.11
CA VAL A 238 -14.31 -1.99 -37.93
C VAL A 238 -13.69 -1.50 -39.23
N THR A 239 -14.07 -2.11 -40.36
CA THR A 239 -13.64 -1.66 -41.69
C THR A 239 -14.64 -0.61 -42.21
N ALA A 240 -14.18 0.63 -42.40
CA ALA A 240 -15.05 1.75 -42.76
C ALA A 240 -15.63 1.62 -44.20
N GLY A 241 -16.86 1.13 -44.30
CA GLY A 241 -17.86 1.67 -45.22
C GLY A 241 -18.69 2.72 -44.47
N ARG A 242 -19.31 3.70 -45.15
CA ARG A 242 -20.07 4.82 -44.53
C ARG A 242 -21.37 4.40 -43.81
N ASP A 243 -21.41 3.28 -43.12
CA ASP A 243 -22.61 2.76 -42.48
C ASP A 243 -22.46 2.85 -40.96
N LEU A 244 -23.43 3.49 -40.29
CA LEU A 244 -23.53 3.52 -38.82
C LEU A 244 -23.48 2.10 -38.25
N ALA A 245 -22.49 1.77 -37.42
CA ALA A 245 -22.52 0.55 -36.63
C ALA A 245 -23.11 0.84 -35.25
N SER A 246 -24.13 0.10 -34.83
CA SER A 246 -24.53 0.03 -33.42
C SER A 246 -23.82 -1.12 -32.74
N VAL A 247 -23.13 -0.85 -31.63
CA VAL A 247 -22.47 -1.86 -30.80
C VAL A 247 -23.35 -2.13 -29.60
N GLN A 248 -24.00 -3.29 -29.59
CA GLN A 248 -24.74 -3.77 -28.44
C GLN A 248 -23.82 -4.66 -27.59
N VAL A 249 -23.52 -4.21 -26.38
CA VAL A 249 -22.78 -5.00 -25.39
C VAL A 249 -23.81 -5.70 -24.51
N ARG A 250 -23.96 -7.00 -24.70
CA ARG A 250 -24.76 -7.85 -23.81
C ARG A 250 -23.83 -8.56 -22.86
N ILE A 251 -23.92 -8.24 -21.59
CA ILE A 251 -23.18 -8.94 -20.55
C ILE A 251 -24.13 -10.01 -20.00
N SER A 252 -23.93 -11.27 -20.42
CA SER A 252 -24.67 -12.37 -19.80
C SER A 252 -23.97 -12.72 -18.50
N THR A 253 -24.30 -12.00 -17.43
CA THR A 253 -23.83 -12.41 -16.12
C THR A 253 -24.63 -13.63 -15.67
N GLY A 254 -23.93 -14.61 -15.09
CA GLY A 254 -24.53 -15.50 -14.11
C GLY A 254 -25.23 -14.69 -13.01
N ARG A 255 -25.99 -15.35 -12.14
CA ARG A 255 -26.72 -14.69 -11.03
C ARG A 255 -25.76 -13.75 -10.26
N TRP A 256 -26.02 -12.44 -10.30
CA TRP A 256 -25.48 -11.55 -9.27
C TRP A 256 -26.20 -11.87 -7.96
N PRO A 257 -25.48 -12.14 -6.85
CA PRO A 257 -26.11 -12.12 -5.56
C PRO A 257 -26.71 -10.71 -5.35
N THR A 258 -27.97 -10.66 -4.95
CA THR A 258 -28.65 -9.43 -4.53
C THR A 258 -28.05 -8.94 -3.22
N VAL A 259 -26.82 -8.43 -3.27
CA VAL A 259 -26.21 -7.72 -2.15
C VAL A 259 -26.49 -6.24 -2.36
N ASN A 260 -27.06 -5.60 -1.34
CA ASN A 260 -27.32 -4.17 -1.36
C ASN A 260 -25.99 -3.40 -1.36
N ASN A 261 -25.90 -2.47 -2.32
CA ASN A 261 -24.99 -1.31 -2.42
C ASN A 261 -23.65 -1.49 -3.18
N SER A 262 -23.56 -0.69 -4.25
CA SER A 262 -22.34 0.01 -4.71
C SER A 262 -21.24 -0.78 -5.43
N MET A 263 -21.56 -1.69 -6.35
CA MET A 263 -20.59 -2.12 -7.36
C MET A 263 -21.10 -1.75 -8.76
N TRP A 264 -20.36 -0.87 -9.43
CA TRP A 264 -20.63 -0.42 -10.78
C TRP A 264 -19.49 -0.91 -11.68
N PRO A 265 -19.79 -1.60 -12.80
CA PRO A 265 -18.74 -1.92 -13.77
C PRO A 265 -18.21 -0.62 -14.38
N GLU A 266 -16.89 -0.52 -14.48
CA GLU A 266 -16.20 0.56 -15.18
C GLU A 266 -15.76 0.06 -16.56
N TYR A 267 -16.07 0.84 -17.59
CA TYR A 267 -15.72 0.50 -18.97
C TYR A 267 -14.72 1.51 -19.51
N ILE A 268 -13.59 0.99 -20.01
CA ILE A 268 -12.56 1.79 -20.67
C ILE A 268 -12.57 1.46 -22.15
N PHE A 269 -12.63 2.49 -22.99
CA PHE A 269 -12.60 2.36 -24.44
C PHE A 269 -11.29 2.94 -24.96
N PHE A 270 -10.55 2.15 -25.74
CA PHE A 270 -9.40 2.65 -26.50
C PHE A 270 -9.71 2.60 -27.99
N ILE A 271 -9.42 3.70 -28.68
CA ILE A 271 -9.57 3.82 -30.13
C ILE A 271 -8.18 3.93 -30.76
N TYR A 272 -7.86 2.99 -31.64
CA TYR A 272 -6.60 2.95 -32.39
C TYR A 272 -6.85 3.20 -33.88
N ASN A 273 -5.92 3.89 -34.55
CA ASN A 273 -5.96 3.98 -36.01
C ASN A 273 -5.40 2.70 -36.64
N SER A 274 -5.47 2.60 -37.97
CA SER A 274 -4.99 1.45 -38.75
C SER A 274 -3.49 1.19 -38.64
N SER A 275 -2.73 2.09 -37.99
CA SER A 275 -1.30 1.93 -37.72
C SER A 275 -1.02 1.50 -36.27
N GLY A 276 -2.07 1.15 -35.50
CA GLY A 276 -1.95 0.77 -34.09
C GLY A 276 -1.59 1.94 -33.16
N VAL A 277 -1.63 3.18 -33.66
CA VAL A 277 -1.33 4.37 -32.86
C VAL A 277 -2.58 4.74 -32.07
N TRP A 278 -2.39 4.89 -30.76
CA TRP A 278 -3.43 5.34 -29.83
C TRP A 278 -3.94 6.72 -30.23
N ILE A 279 -5.25 6.85 -30.45
CA ILE A 279 -5.89 8.12 -30.85
C ILE A 279 -6.63 8.75 -29.67
N GLU A 280 -7.39 7.96 -28.90
CA GLU A 280 -8.32 8.46 -27.89
C GLU A 280 -8.67 7.41 -26.82
N GLU A 281 -8.96 7.87 -25.61
CA GLU A 281 -9.43 7.07 -24.46
C GLU A 281 -10.71 7.67 -23.90
N GLY A 282 -11.68 6.82 -23.55
CA GLY A 282 -12.94 7.24 -22.93
C GLY A 282 -13.35 6.35 -21.76
N TYR A 283 -13.88 6.95 -20.71
CA TYR A 283 -14.34 6.28 -19.48
C TYR A 283 -15.86 6.33 -19.36
N CYS A 284 -16.48 5.22 -18.96
CA CYS A 284 -17.90 5.15 -18.64
C CYS A 284 -18.12 4.41 -17.31
N GLY A 285 -18.46 5.17 -16.26
CA GLY A 285 -18.98 4.66 -14.98
C GLY A 285 -20.48 4.93 -14.83
N TYR A 286 -21.22 4.04 -14.17
CA TYR A 286 -22.67 4.19 -13.97
C TYR A 286 -22.97 4.98 -12.68
N GLY A 287 -23.12 6.29 -12.79
CA GLY A 287 -23.52 7.14 -11.64
C GLY A 287 -23.53 8.63 -11.96
N ALA A 288 -24.72 9.23 -11.90
CA ALA A 288 -25.03 10.63 -12.25
C ALA A 288 -24.96 10.93 -13.76
N SER A 289 -25.72 11.95 -14.16
CA SER A 289 -26.00 12.41 -15.53
C SER A 289 -24.77 12.92 -16.30
N VAL A 290 -23.70 12.13 -16.36
CA VAL A 290 -22.49 12.44 -17.09
C VAL A 290 -22.69 11.93 -18.51
N ILE A 291 -22.89 12.89 -19.42
CA ILE A 291 -22.66 12.70 -20.85
C ILE A 291 -21.23 12.17 -20.97
N PRO A 292 -20.96 11.02 -21.62
CA PRO A 292 -19.58 10.60 -21.85
C PRO A 292 -18.90 11.69 -22.67
N VAL A 293 -17.98 12.44 -22.04
CA VAL A 293 -17.16 13.44 -22.71
C VAL A 293 -15.92 12.71 -23.21
N PHE A 294 -15.95 12.35 -24.48
CA PHE A 294 -14.73 12.02 -25.23
C PHE A 294 -13.91 13.31 -25.36
N TYR A 295 -12.67 13.33 -24.88
CA TYR A 295 -11.76 14.47 -25.04
C TYR A 295 -11.05 14.37 -26.40
N GLY A 296 -11.81 14.63 -27.48
CA GLY A 296 -11.30 14.63 -28.84
C GLY A 296 -12.33 15.17 -29.84
N ASN A 297 -11.86 15.82 -30.90
CA ASN A 297 -12.70 16.54 -31.88
C ASN A 297 -13.50 15.64 -32.85
N HIS A 298 -13.44 14.30 -32.74
CA HIS A 298 -13.74 13.42 -33.89
C HIS A 298 -14.78 12.29 -33.69
N THR A 299 -15.32 12.06 -32.48
CA THR A 299 -16.26 10.94 -32.22
C THR A 299 -17.41 11.31 -31.27
N TYR A 300 -18.65 10.92 -31.59
CA TYR A 300 -19.82 11.11 -30.71
C TYR A 300 -20.52 9.78 -30.44
N PHE A 301 -20.48 9.31 -29.19
CA PHE A 301 -21.31 8.21 -28.70
C PHE A 301 -22.41 8.75 -27.78
N THR A 302 -23.65 8.32 -27.97
CA THR A 302 -24.78 8.64 -27.08
C THR A 302 -25.37 7.33 -26.52
N PRO A 303 -25.60 7.23 -25.20
CA PRO A 303 -26.29 6.09 -24.62
C PRO A 303 -27.71 6.00 -25.20
N ALA A 304 -28.07 4.88 -25.83
CA ALA A 304 -29.35 4.74 -26.48
C ALA A 304 -30.40 4.12 -25.55
N GLY A 305 -30.80 4.88 -24.51
CA GLY A 305 -31.94 4.58 -23.65
C GLY A 305 -31.71 3.46 -22.62
N ASN A 306 -32.02 3.75 -21.36
CA ASN A 306 -32.12 2.72 -20.32
C ASN A 306 -33.39 1.89 -20.57
N ASP A 307 -33.26 0.68 -21.12
CA ASP A 307 -34.34 -0.30 -21.01
C ASP A 307 -34.38 -0.79 -19.56
N THR A 308 -35.24 -0.17 -18.75
CA THR A 308 -35.40 -0.49 -17.33
C THR A 308 -36.00 -1.87 -17.07
N SER A 309 -36.36 -2.64 -18.11
CA SER A 309 -37.03 -3.93 -17.95
C SER A 309 -36.08 -5.14 -17.88
N ASN A 310 -34.82 -5.01 -18.34
CA ASN A 310 -33.81 -6.06 -18.21
C ASN A 310 -32.43 -5.43 -17.92
N LYS A 311 -32.00 -5.46 -16.65
CA LYS A 311 -30.72 -4.89 -16.12
C LYS A 311 -29.42 -5.53 -16.67
N ARG A 312 -29.39 -6.06 -17.90
CA ARG A 312 -28.27 -6.86 -18.45
C ARG A 312 -27.71 -6.39 -19.80
N ASP A 313 -28.36 -5.44 -20.46
CA ASP A 313 -27.96 -4.97 -21.80
C ASP A 313 -27.59 -3.48 -21.73
N ILE A 314 -26.36 -3.11 -22.08
CA ILE A 314 -25.94 -1.71 -22.30
C ILE A 314 -25.75 -1.51 -23.80
N ILE A 315 -26.53 -0.59 -24.38
CA ILE A 315 -26.50 -0.31 -25.82
C ILE A 315 -25.81 1.04 -26.07
N PHE A 316 -24.62 1.00 -26.66
CA PHE A 316 -23.93 2.19 -27.14
C PHE A 316 -24.27 2.42 -28.62
N LYS A 317 -24.70 3.65 -28.96
CA LYS A 317 -24.87 4.06 -30.37
C LYS A 317 -23.95 5.24 -30.64
N GLY A 318 -23.07 5.12 -31.62
CA GLY A 318 -22.14 6.18 -32.00
C GLY A 318 -22.07 6.36 -33.51
N THR A 319 -21.62 7.55 -33.92
CA THR A 319 -21.35 7.86 -35.33
C THR A 319 -19.91 8.34 -35.46
N PHE A 320 -19.12 7.70 -36.31
CA PHE A 320 -17.80 8.22 -36.70
C PHE A 320 -17.99 9.43 -37.62
N THR A 321 -17.38 10.56 -37.30
CA THR A 321 -17.52 11.78 -38.12
C THR A 321 -16.69 11.68 -39.40
N SER A 322 -17.04 12.48 -40.41
CA SER A 322 -16.45 12.44 -41.76
C SER A 322 -14.97 12.83 -41.85
N GLU A 323 -14.33 13.22 -40.75
CA GLU A 323 -12.90 13.57 -40.69
C GLU A 323 -11.98 12.35 -40.58
N PHE A 324 -12.53 11.15 -40.31
CA PHE A 324 -11.84 9.89 -40.55
C PHE A 324 -11.73 9.64 -42.07
N ASN A 325 -10.62 10.05 -42.65
CA ASN A 325 -10.36 9.96 -44.09
C ASN A 325 -10.39 8.49 -44.57
N GLN A 326 -10.87 8.29 -45.80
CA GLN A 326 -11.42 7.04 -46.40
C GLN A 326 -10.49 5.81 -46.52
N THR A 327 -9.46 5.65 -45.70
CA THR A 327 -8.52 4.52 -45.78
C THR A 327 -8.10 3.93 -44.42
N SER A 328 -8.59 4.48 -43.30
CA SER A 328 -8.13 4.06 -41.97
C SER A 328 -9.09 3.03 -41.37
N GLN A 329 -8.65 1.78 -41.24
CA GLN A 329 -9.20 0.83 -40.28
C GLN A 329 -9.10 1.43 -38.86
N CYS A 330 -10.06 1.09 -38.01
CA CYS A 330 -10.07 1.52 -36.62
C CYS A 330 -10.33 0.31 -35.74
N ASP A 331 -9.51 0.15 -34.71
CA ASP A 331 -9.65 -0.92 -33.74
C ASP A 331 -10.18 -0.31 -32.44
N ILE A 332 -11.27 -0.89 -31.94
CA ILE A 332 -11.88 -0.51 -30.68
C ILE A 332 -11.56 -1.62 -29.68
N LEU A 333 -10.83 -1.29 -28.62
CA LEU A 333 -10.63 -2.17 -27.48
C LEU A 333 -11.61 -1.76 -26.38
N ILE A 334 -12.40 -2.73 -25.93
CA ILE A 334 -13.32 -2.54 -24.80
C ILE A 334 -12.75 -3.34 -23.62
N TYR A 335 -12.45 -2.63 -22.53
CA TYR A 335 -12.07 -3.21 -21.26
C TYR A 335 -13.27 -3.19 -20.32
N ALA A 336 -13.68 -4.34 -19.80
CA ALA A 336 -14.75 -4.42 -18.80
C ALA A 336 -14.16 -4.95 -17.50
N THR A 337 -13.94 -4.06 -16.53
CA THR A 337 -13.52 -4.47 -15.19
C THR A 337 -14.75 -4.58 -14.29
N ALA A 338 -14.79 -5.62 -13.45
CA ALA A 338 -15.73 -5.69 -12.33
C ALA A 338 -15.27 -4.82 -11.15
N GLU A 339 -14.15 -4.11 -11.29
CA GLU A 339 -13.50 -3.35 -10.23
C GLU A 339 -13.90 -1.87 -10.30
N GLY A 340 -14.95 -1.51 -9.58
CA GLY A 340 -15.27 -0.11 -9.36
C GLY A 340 -14.24 0.57 -8.44
N ASN A 341 -13.72 1.71 -8.89
CA ASN A 341 -13.04 2.78 -8.11
C ASN A 341 -11.87 2.36 -7.21
N ALA A 342 -10.92 1.60 -7.76
CA ALA A 342 -9.53 1.70 -7.32
C ALA A 342 -8.68 1.69 -8.58
N TYR A 343 -7.81 2.71 -8.74
CA TYR A 343 -6.84 2.79 -9.82
C TYR A 343 -6.22 1.42 -10.05
N ALA A 344 -6.50 0.83 -11.22
CA ALA A 344 -5.94 -0.45 -11.61
C ALA A 344 -4.42 -0.37 -11.46
N THR A 345 -3.88 -1.07 -10.46
CA THR A 345 -2.50 -1.51 -10.52
C THR A 345 -2.42 -2.30 -11.80
N THR A 346 -1.75 -1.72 -12.80
CA THR A 346 -1.30 -2.48 -13.96
C THR A 346 -0.57 -3.70 -13.39
N PRO A 347 -0.96 -4.92 -13.76
CA PRO A 347 -0.11 -6.08 -13.52
C PRO A 347 1.30 -5.75 -14.06
N PRO A 348 2.38 -6.30 -13.46
CA PRO A 348 3.74 -5.97 -13.87
C PRO A 348 3.90 -6.17 -15.38
N ASP A 349 4.18 -5.09 -16.11
CA ASP A 349 4.56 -5.05 -17.54
C ASP A 349 3.83 -6.00 -18.50
N PHE A 350 2.54 -5.77 -18.74
CA PHE A 350 1.95 -6.14 -20.03
C PHE A 350 2.22 -5.05 -21.09
N ASP A 351 3.46 -5.04 -21.58
CA ASP A 351 3.83 -4.32 -22.80
C ASP A 351 2.90 -4.73 -23.97
N LYS A 352 2.35 -3.74 -24.68
CA LYS A 352 1.31 -3.78 -25.73
C LYS A 352 1.70 -4.54 -27.02
N HIS A 353 2.14 -5.78 -26.90
CA HIS A 353 2.43 -6.64 -28.06
C HIS A 353 1.53 -7.87 -28.03
N LEU A 354 0.91 -8.16 -29.18
CA LEU A 354 0.09 -9.35 -29.43
C LEU A 354 0.95 -10.60 -29.10
N TYR A 355 0.81 -11.14 -27.89
CA TYR A 355 1.42 -12.42 -27.55
C TYR A 355 0.65 -13.48 -28.31
N VAL A 356 1.27 -14.03 -29.36
CA VAL A 356 0.78 -15.27 -29.97
C VAL A 356 1.09 -16.39 -28.97
N GLU A 357 0.18 -16.59 -28.02
CA GLU A 357 0.24 -17.57 -26.91
C GLU A 357 0.43 -19.04 -27.34
N LYS A 358 0.49 -19.31 -28.65
CA LYS A 358 0.56 -20.67 -29.23
C LYS A 358 1.79 -20.91 -30.11
N GLY A 359 2.72 -19.96 -30.18
CA GLY A 359 3.97 -20.11 -30.92
C GLY A 359 5.14 -20.53 -30.03
N VAL A 360 5.95 -21.48 -30.48
CA VAL A 360 7.26 -21.76 -29.84
C VAL A 360 8.34 -21.23 -30.77
N ILE A 361 9.04 -20.19 -30.32
CA ILE A 361 10.24 -19.70 -30.98
C ILE A 361 11.44 -20.15 -30.15
N THR A 362 12.45 -20.71 -30.81
CA THR A 362 13.72 -21.09 -30.18
C THR A 362 14.88 -20.55 -30.99
N THR A 363 15.82 -19.90 -30.31
CA THR A 363 17.08 -19.44 -30.89
C THR A 363 18.21 -20.30 -30.35
N ASN A 364 18.92 -21.01 -31.24
CA ASN A 364 20.08 -21.82 -30.87
C ASN A 364 21.34 -21.25 -31.52
N TYR A 365 22.37 -21.03 -30.72
CA TYR A 365 23.70 -20.66 -31.20
C TYR A 365 24.55 -21.92 -31.29
N ILE A 366 25.14 -22.19 -32.44
CA ILE A 366 25.82 -23.44 -32.76
C ILE A 366 27.20 -23.11 -33.34
N ASP A 367 28.22 -23.84 -32.92
CA ASP A 367 29.57 -23.75 -33.47
C ASP A 367 29.53 -24.11 -34.96
N SER A 368 30.05 -23.23 -35.80
CA SER A 368 30.03 -23.40 -37.26
C SER A 368 30.80 -24.66 -37.72
N THR A 369 31.77 -25.12 -36.93
CA THR A 369 32.65 -26.25 -37.27
C THR A 369 32.20 -27.57 -36.65
N SER A 370 31.78 -27.56 -35.38
CA SER A 370 31.47 -28.76 -34.60
C SER A 370 29.98 -29.08 -34.51
N GLY A 371 29.09 -28.16 -34.89
CA GLY A 371 27.64 -28.36 -34.84
C GLY A 371 27.07 -28.47 -33.42
N LYS A 372 27.85 -28.12 -32.39
CA LYS A 372 27.43 -28.14 -30.98
C LYS A 372 26.92 -26.77 -30.53
N PRO A 373 26.00 -26.69 -29.55
CA PRO A 373 25.60 -25.42 -28.97
C PRO A 373 26.80 -24.60 -28.46
N VAL A 374 26.80 -23.30 -28.72
CA VAL A 374 27.86 -22.37 -28.30
C VAL A 374 27.25 -21.22 -27.54
N TYR A 375 27.67 -21.05 -26.29
CA TYR A 375 27.21 -19.99 -25.40
C TYR A 375 28.21 -18.82 -25.33
N GLY A 376 29.30 -18.90 -26.09
CA GLY A 376 30.35 -17.89 -26.13
C GLY A 376 31.20 -17.97 -27.40
N VAL A 377 31.30 -16.86 -28.13
CA VAL A 377 32.05 -16.78 -29.40
C VAL A 377 33.13 -15.71 -29.26
N ASN A 378 34.36 -16.05 -29.67
CA ASN A 378 35.42 -15.05 -29.71
C ASN A 378 35.11 -14.04 -30.83
N GLN A 379 35.52 -12.79 -30.64
CA GLN A 379 35.41 -11.78 -31.70
C GLN A 379 36.06 -12.26 -33.01
N GLY A 380 35.41 -11.98 -34.15
CA GLY A 380 35.82 -12.46 -35.48
C GLY A 380 35.70 -13.97 -35.71
N SER A 381 35.15 -14.75 -34.77
CA SER A 381 34.88 -16.18 -34.98
C SER A 381 33.50 -16.40 -35.57
N GLU A 382 33.40 -17.34 -36.50
CA GLU A 382 32.13 -17.71 -37.13
C GLU A 382 31.29 -18.62 -36.22
N PHE A 383 30.01 -18.31 -36.10
CA PHE A 383 29.02 -19.14 -35.42
C PHE A 383 27.70 -19.17 -36.19
N ASN A 384 26.89 -20.20 -35.96
CA ASN A 384 25.59 -20.36 -36.59
C ASN A 384 24.48 -19.99 -35.60
N ILE A 385 23.54 -19.13 -35.99
CA ILE A 385 22.26 -18.95 -35.30
C ILE A 385 21.21 -19.76 -36.04
N THR A 386 20.51 -20.64 -35.32
CA THR A 386 19.32 -21.32 -35.82
C THR A 386 18.11 -20.76 -35.12
N VAL A 387 17.26 -20.08 -35.87
CA VAL A 387 15.97 -19.59 -35.38
C VAL A 387 14.88 -20.53 -35.88
N SER A 388 14.23 -21.22 -34.95
CA SER A 388 13.09 -22.09 -35.25
C SER A 388 11.82 -21.43 -34.76
N ILE A 389 10.92 -21.10 -35.68
CA ILE A 389 9.64 -20.45 -35.44
C ILE A 389 8.54 -21.48 -35.71
N LYS A 390 7.91 -21.97 -34.65
CA LYS A 390 6.75 -22.88 -34.76
C LYS A 390 5.48 -22.10 -34.48
N LEU A 391 4.61 -21.96 -35.47
CA LEU A 391 3.34 -21.22 -35.37
C LEU A 391 2.17 -22.07 -35.89
N PRO A 392 0.94 -21.82 -35.43
CA PRO A 392 -0.26 -22.28 -36.14
C PRO A 392 -0.22 -21.92 -37.64
N GLN A 393 -0.63 -22.84 -38.52
CA GLN A 393 -0.53 -22.68 -39.97
C GLN A 393 -1.20 -21.40 -40.49
N ASP A 394 -2.36 -21.05 -39.92
CA ASP A 394 -3.13 -19.86 -40.26
C ASP A 394 -2.38 -18.56 -39.94
N ILE A 395 -1.57 -18.54 -38.88
CA ILE A 395 -0.68 -17.43 -38.58
C ILE A 395 0.52 -17.46 -39.51
N LEU A 396 1.12 -18.63 -39.73
CA LEU A 396 2.28 -18.81 -40.60
C LEU A 396 2.04 -18.28 -42.02
N ASP A 397 0.85 -18.51 -42.57
CA ASP A 397 0.45 -18.05 -43.91
C ASP A 397 0.40 -16.51 -44.03
N THR A 398 0.24 -15.82 -42.90
CA THR A 398 0.23 -14.35 -42.83
C THR A 398 1.61 -13.74 -42.66
N VAL A 399 2.59 -14.49 -42.17
CA VAL A 399 3.96 -13.98 -41.94
C VAL A 399 4.63 -13.69 -43.28
N LYS A 400 5.08 -12.45 -43.47
CA LYS A 400 5.85 -12.00 -44.65
C LYS A 400 7.32 -11.78 -44.35
N GLY A 401 7.68 -11.66 -43.08
CA GLY A 401 9.06 -11.60 -42.63
C GLY A 401 9.16 -11.66 -41.11
N PHE A 402 10.39 -11.76 -40.62
CA PHE A 402 10.69 -11.65 -39.19
C PHE A 402 11.98 -10.85 -38.99
N GLN A 403 12.13 -10.23 -37.83
CA GLN A 403 13.32 -9.50 -37.42
C GLN A 403 13.88 -10.13 -36.15
N ILE A 404 15.15 -10.53 -36.18
CA ILE A 404 15.90 -10.94 -34.99
C ILE A 404 16.66 -9.71 -34.49
N LYS A 405 16.52 -9.36 -33.23
CA LYS A 405 17.25 -8.31 -32.53
C LYS A 405 18.16 -8.97 -31.49
N LEU A 406 19.47 -8.88 -31.63
CA LEU A 406 20.40 -9.27 -30.58
C LEU A 406 20.74 -8.03 -29.75
N ASN A 407 20.20 -7.94 -28.55
CA ASN A 407 20.44 -6.84 -27.62
C ASN A 407 21.61 -7.17 -26.70
N CYS A 408 22.69 -6.42 -26.80
CA CYS A 408 23.81 -6.53 -25.85
C CYS A 408 23.50 -5.75 -24.58
N PHE A 409 23.68 -6.39 -23.43
CA PHE A 409 23.63 -5.74 -22.13
C PHE A 409 25.06 -5.60 -21.59
N ARG A 410 25.52 -4.35 -21.43
CA ARG A 410 26.78 -4.05 -20.75
C ARG A 410 26.53 -3.12 -19.57
N ASP A 411 26.89 -3.59 -18.38
CA ASP A 411 27.00 -2.78 -17.18
C ASP A 411 28.43 -2.20 -17.10
N ASP A 412 28.57 -0.93 -17.47
CA ASP A 412 29.80 -0.18 -17.15
C ASP A 412 29.67 0.36 -15.72
N LYS A 413 30.30 -0.37 -14.78
CA LYS A 413 30.37 -0.07 -13.33
C LYS A 413 30.76 1.36 -12.94
N LEU A 414 31.17 2.20 -13.89
CA LEU A 414 31.63 3.56 -13.63
C LEU A 414 30.55 4.63 -13.85
N HIS A 415 29.47 4.37 -14.60
CA HIS A 415 28.60 5.46 -15.08
C HIS A 415 27.07 5.25 -15.06
N GLN A 416 26.52 4.20 -14.44
CA GLN A 416 25.05 3.96 -14.42
C GLN A 416 24.40 4.03 -15.82
N THR A 417 25.14 3.66 -16.86
CA THR A 417 24.67 3.64 -18.26
C THR A 417 24.50 2.21 -18.73
N TYR A 418 23.31 1.87 -19.23
CA TYR A 418 23.12 0.66 -20.02
C TYR A 418 23.40 1.01 -21.47
N ASN A 419 24.51 0.50 -21.98
CA ASN A 419 24.79 0.57 -23.41
C ASN A 419 24.09 -0.62 -24.07
N ILE A 420 23.03 -0.36 -24.84
CA ILE A 420 22.35 -1.36 -25.65
C ILE A 420 22.94 -1.27 -27.05
N SER A 421 23.85 -2.17 -27.40
CA SER A 421 24.15 -2.39 -28.81
C SER A 421 23.17 -3.44 -29.34
N GLU A 422 22.34 -3.05 -30.29
CA GLU A 422 21.33 -3.91 -30.91
C GLU A 422 21.78 -4.30 -32.32
N ILE A 423 21.85 -5.60 -32.59
CA ILE A 423 22.11 -6.13 -33.94
C ILE A 423 20.78 -6.62 -34.50
N ARG A 424 20.34 -6.06 -35.62
CA ARG A 424 19.07 -6.42 -36.26
C ARG A 424 19.30 -7.24 -37.52
N PHE A 425 18.58 -8.35 -37.65
CA PHE A 425 18.51 -9.19 -38.84
C PHE A 425 17.06 -9.25 -39.32
N ARG A 426 16.74 -8.64 -40.46
CA ARG A 426 15.43 -8.79 -41.09
C ARG A 426 15.49 -9.86 -42.14
N TYR A 427 14.56 -10.80 -42.07
CA TYR A 427 14.38 -11.85 -43.07
C TYR A 427 13.03 -11.70 -43.76
N PHE A 428 13.05 -11.64 -45.09
CA PHE A 428 11.87 -11.48 -45.92
C PHE A 428 11.51 -12.85 -46.53
N LEU A 429 10.42 -13.46 -46.05
CA LEU A 429 9.98 -14.80 -46.49
C LEU A 429 9.49 -14.80 -47.94
N TRP A 430 8.99 -13.67 -48.44
CA TRP A 430 8.32 -13.58 -49.75
C TRP A 430 9.27 -13.56 -50.95
N ASN A 431 10.53 -13.14 -50.76
CA ASN A 431 11.56 -13.10 -51.80
C ASN A 431 12.87 -13.76 -51.38
N ASP A 432 12.90 -14.41 -50.23
CA ASP A 432 14.06 -15.14 -49.73
C ASP A 432 15.31 -14.24 -49.65
N SER A 433 15.13 -13.06 -49.05
CA SER A 433 16.19 -12.06 -48.89
C SER A 433 16.33 -11.64 -47.43
N TYR A 434 17.49 -11.08 -47.08
CA TYR A 434 17.75 -10.56 -45.75
C TYR A 434 18.43 -9.19 -45.79
N TYR A 435 18.36 -8.49 -44.66
CA TYR A 435 19.09 -7.25 -44.41
C TYR A 435 19.54 -7.22 -42.95
N SER A 436 20.83 -7.01 -42.70
CA SER A 436 21.40 -6.88 -41.35
C SER A 436 21.94 -5.48 -41.11
N TYR A 437 21.74 -4.93 -39.92
CA TYR A 437 22.34 -3.67 -39.51
C TYR A 437 22.52 -3.61 -38.00
N GLY A 438 23.60 -2.96 -37.55
CA GLY A 438 23.80 -2.64 -36.13
C GLY A 438 23.26 -1.26 -35.80
N THR A 439 22.66 -1.13 -34.61
CA THR A 439 22.34 0.16 -33.98
C THR A 439 22.94 0.18 -32.59
N TYR A 440 23.59 1.28 -32.23
CA TYR A 440 24.11 1.51 -30.88
C TYR A 440 23.22 2.53 -30.17
N THR A 441 22.70 2.20 -29.00
CA THR A 441 21.87 3.12 -28.21
C THR A 441 22.43 3.20 -26.79
N VAL A 442 22.79 4.41 -26.35
CA VAL A 442 23.21 4.67 -24.97
C VAL A 442 21.98 5.09 -24.17
N ARG A 443 21.55 4.26 -23.21
CA ARG A 443 20.53 4.67 -22.25
C ARG A 443 21.19 5.04 -20.92
N LEU A 444 21.02 6.31 -20.56
CA LEU A 444 21.33 6.83 -19.23
C LEU A 444 20.17 6.47 -18.30
N TYR A 445 20.45 6.11 -17.04
CA TYR A 445 19.47 5.69 -16.03
C TYR A 445 18.31 6.69 -15.80
N ASN A 446 18.44 7.94 -16.26
CA ASN A 446 17.50 9.03 -16.03
C ASN A 446 16.46 9.24 -17.16
N TRP A 447 16.08 8.19 -17.90
CA TRP A 447 15.05 8.22 -18.98
C TRP A 447 15.26 9.25 -20.10
N THR A 448 16.39 9.94 -20.14
CA THR A 448 16.79 10.81 -21.24
C THR A 448 17.51 9.95 -22.27
N GLU A 449 16.75 9.49 -23.26
CA GLU A 449 17.29 8.74 -24.39
C GLU A 449 18.11 9.68 -25.27
N ILE A 450 19.44 9.57 -25.20
CA ILE A 450 20.32 10.19 -26.19
C ILE A 450 20.56 9.15 -27.27
N GLU A 451 19.70 9.17 -28.28
CA GLU A 451 19.79 8.25 -29.41
C GLU A 451 20.95 8.67 -30.33
N TYR A 452 22.10 7.99 -30.21
CA TYR A 452 23.21 8.07 -31.18
C TYR A 452 23.20 6.83 -32.07
N SER A 453 22.31 6.80 -33.06
CA SER A 453 22.25 5.72 -34.03
C SER A 453 23.33 5.88 -35.10
N GLU A 454 24.52 5.34 -34.86
CA GLU A 454 25.49 5.09 -35.93
C GLU A 454 25.24 3.69 -36.54
N TYR A 455 25.04 3.65 -37.86
CA TYR A 455 24.92 2.41 -38.62
C TYR A 455 26.32 1.91 -38.96
N TYR A 456 26.64 0.68 -38.55
CA TYR A 456 27.88 0.01 -38.93
C TYR A 456 27.56 -1.37 -39.51
N ASP A 457 28.42 -1.83 -40.43
CA ASP A 457 28.40 -3.20 -40.91
C ASP A 457 28.91 -4.12 -39.80
N VAL A 458 27.97 -4.79 -39.15
CA VAL A 458 28.23 -5.66 -37.99
C VAL A 458 28.62 -7.08 -38.39
N VAL A 459 28.31 -7.48 -39.63
CA VAL A 459 28.42 -8.86 -40.09
C VAL A 459 29.28 -8.94 -41.34
N GLU A 460 30.33 -9.76 -41.30
CA GLU A 460 31.30 -9.87 -42.40
C GLU A 460 30.87 -10.86 -43.48
N ASP A 461 30.19 -11.95 -43.11
CA ASP A 461 29.67 -12.97 -44.02
C ASP A 461 28.37 -13.57 -43.47
N ILE A 462 27.35 -13.75 -44.32
CA ILE A 462 26.09 -14.44 -43.99
C ILE A 462 25.78 -15.52 -45.02
N GLU A 463 25.80 -16.77 -44.58
CA GLU A 463 25.20 -17.91 -45.29
C GLU A 463 23.89 -18.29 -44.60
N TRP A 464 22.83 -18.58 -45.36
CA TRP A 464 21.54 -18.97 -44.80
C TRP A 464 20.87 -20.09 -45.57
N ALA A 465 19.97 -20.80 -44.88
CA ALA A 465 19.08 -21.78 -45.46
C ALA A 465 17.72 -21.71 -44.74
N VAL A 466 16.63 -21.95 -45.47
CA VAL A 466 15.30 -22.10 -44.88
C VAL A 466 14.87 -23.56 -45.04
N ALA A 467 14.53 -24.19 -43.92
CA ALA A 467 13.80 -25.45 -43.93
C ALA A 467 12.38 -25.17 -43.45
N SER A 468 11.40 -25.43 -44.32
CA SER A 468 9.99 -25.38 -43.97
C SER A 468 9.42 -26.79 -43.94
N ASP A 469 8.95 -27.23 -42.77
CA ASP A 469 8.07 -28.38 -42.60
C ASP A 469 6.72 -27.88 -42.04
N TYR A 470 5.64 -28.64 -42.14
CA TYR A 470 4.30 -28.20 -41.73
C TYR A 470 4.34 -27.52 -40.34
N ASN A 471 4.00 -26.23 -40.26
CA ASN A 471 3.98 -25.36 -39.07
C ASN A 471 5.33 -24.88 -38.49
N ILE A 472 6.48 -25.11 -39.15
CA ILE A 472 7.81 -24.68 -38.64
C ILE A 472 8.62 -23.99 -39.74
N ILE A 473 9.09 -22.78 -39.46
CA ILE A 473 10.14 -22.11 -40.23
C ILE A 473 11.44 -22.23 -39.45
N ILE A 474 12.45 -22.87 -40.03
CA ILE A 474 13.81 -22.88 -39.48
C ILE A 474 14.69 -22.05 -40.39
N VAL A 475 15.30 -21.01 -39.85
CA VAL A 475 16.28 -20.19 -40.56
C VAL A 475 17.64 -20.33 -39.90
N TYR A 476 18.62 -20.71 -40.72
CA TYR A 476 20.02 -20.80 -40.33
C TYR A 476 20.72 -19.51 -40.77
N PHE A 477 21.51 -18.91 -39.88
CA PHE A 477 22.41 -17.80 -40.19
C PHE A 477 23.80 -18.21 -39.77
N ARG A 478 24.76 -18.27 -40.68
CA ARG A 478 26.19 -18.28 -40.33
C ARG A 478 26.64 -16.82 -40.18
N LEU A 479 27.23 -16.45 -39.06
CA LEU A 479 27.61 -15.08 -38.74
C LEU A 479 29.07 -15.01 -38.32
N SER A 480 29.79 -14.01 -38.83
CA SER A 480 31.03 -13.50 -38.22
C SER A 480 30.80 -12.06 -37.80
N LEU A 481 31.14 -11.73 -36.55
CA LEU A 481 30.99 -10.39 -35.99
C LEU A 481 32.31 -9.62 -36.14
N SER A 482 32.23 -8.44 -36.75
CA SER A 482 33.39 -7.56 -36.96
C SER A 482 34.08 -7.13 -35.66
N ASP A 483 35.35 -6.74 -35.77
CA ASP A 483 36.20 -6.25 -34.67
C ASP A 483 35.68 -4.97 -33.98
N SER A 484 34.67 -4.31 -34.55
CA SER A 484 33.99 -3.17 -33.92
C SER A 484 32.90 -3.55 -32.91
N ASN A 485 32.50 -4.81 -32.85
CA ASN A 485 31.52 -5.28 -31.86
C ASN A 485 32.12 -5.26 -30.45
N ARG A 486 31.30 -4.93 -29.44
CA ARG A 486 31.77 -4.81 -28.06
C ARG A 486 31.53 -6.10 -27.30
N ASP A 487 32.46 -6.44 -26.41
CA ASP A 487 32.28 -7.53 -25.46
C ASP A 487 31.00 -7.35 -24.63
N GLY A 488 30.21 -8.41 -24.51
CA GLY A 488 28.98 -8.41 -23.70
C GLY A 488 28.06 -9.61 -23.91
N THR A 489 26.94 -9.61 -23.19
CA THR A 489 25.90 -10.64 -23.26
C THR A 489 24.78 -10.19 -24.17
N TYR A 490 24.49 -10.96 -25.21
CA TYR A 490 23.49 -10.66 -26.22
C TYR A 490 22.26 -11.55 -26.04
N CYS A 491 21.07 -10.96 -25.90
CA CYS A 491 19.80 -11.68 -25.88
C CYS A 491 19.03 -11.46 -27.19
N SER A 492 18.40 -12.51 -27.71
CA SER A 492 17.60 -12.43 -28.94
C SER A 492 16.14 -12.08 -28.67
N ASN A 493 15.65 -11.03 -29.31
CA ASN A 493 14.21 -10.74 -29.47
C ASN A 493 13.82 -11.01 -30.91
N ILE A 494 12.67 -11.66 -31.13
CA ILE A 494 12.19 -11.95 -32.48
C ILE A 494 10.84 -11.27 -32.69
N ASP A 495 10.80 -10.38 -33.68
CA ASP A 495 9.60 -9.69 -34.13
C ASP A 495 9.06 -10.35 -35.40
N LEU A 496 7.76 -10.65 -35.46
CA LEU A 496 7.11 -11.18 -36.67
C LEU A 496 6.34 -10.07 -37.40
N TYR A 497 6.35 -10.10 -38.73
CA TYR A 497 5.68 -9.10 -39.57
C TYR A 497 4.81 -9.76 -40.64
N ASN A 498 3.63 -9.19 -40.87
CA ASN A 498 2.70 -9.62 -41.93
C ASN A 498 2.75 -8.71 -43.18
N THR A 499 3.58 -7.67 -43.18
CA THR A 499 3.81 -6.80 -44.34
C THR A 499 5.23 -6.95 -44.88
N THR A 500 5.40 -6.65 -46.16
CA THR A 500 6.69 -6.76 -46.85
C THR A 500 7.68 -5.65 -46.49
N ASP A 501 7.22 -4.59 -45.83
CA ASP A 501 7.99 -3.40 -45.45
C ASP A 501 8.28 -3.31 -43.94
N PHE A 502 7.87 -4.33 -43.15
CA PHE A 502 8.02 -4.37 -41.70
C PHE A 502 7.29 -3.24 -40.96
N SER A 503 6.28 -2.63 -41.58
CA SER A 503 5.45 -1.57 -40.96
C SER A 503 4.43 -2.12 -39.96
N GLN A 504 3.99 -3.37 -40.11
CA GLN A 504 2.98 -3.98 -39.24
C GLN A 504 3.54 -5.24 -38.56
N GLN A 505 3.80 -5.09 -37.27
CA GLN A 505 4.25 -6.16 -36.39
C GLN A 505 3.04 -6.97 -35.91
N ILE A 506 3.10 -8.30 -36.04
CA ILE A 506 2.02 -9.22 -35.64
C ILE A 506 2.34 -10.03 -34.38
N GLY A 507 3.57 -9.93 -33.87
CA GLY A 507 3.96 -10.52 -32.58
C GLY A 507 5.39 -10.15 -32.19
N VAL A 508 5.64 -10.09 -30.89
CA VAL A 508 6.97 -9.98 -30.29
C VAL A 508 7.19 -11.20 -29.42
N PHE A 509 8.33 -11.86 -29.62
CA PHE A 509 8.80 -12.92 -28.74
C PHE A 509 10.08 -12.43 -28.08
N LYS A 510 9.97 -12.05 -26.79
CA LYS A 510 11.12 -11.76 -25.95
C LYS A 510 11.54 -13.07 -25.28
N GLU A 511 12.64 -13.66 -25.71
CA GLU A 511 13.19 -14.84 -25.03
C GLU A 511 14.18 -14.36 -23.95
N TYR A 512 13.66 -14.02 -22.76
CA TYR A 512 14.47 -13.74 -21.57
C TYR A 512 14.87 -15.04 -20.86
N LYS A 513 15.32 -16.04 -21.62
CA LYS A 513 15.89 -17.25 -21.02
C LYS A 513 17.41 -17.09 -20.93
N PRO A 514 18.04 -17.35 -19.77
CA PRO A 514 19.49 -17.37 -19.63
C PRO A 514 20.18 -18.29 -20.66
N ASP A 515 19.49 -19.35 -21.09
CA ASP A 515 19.99 -20.39 -21.99
C ASP A 515 20.10 -19.94 -23.47
N SER A 516 19.47 -18.82 -23.84
CA SER A 516 19.46 -18.26 -25.20
C SER A 516 20.27 -16.96 -25.31
N ALA A 517 21.13 -16.69 -24.33
CA ALA A 517 22.07 -15.58 -24.37
C ALA A 517 23.42 -15.99 -24.98
N LEU A 518 23.93 -15.17 -25.90
CA LEU A 518 25.24 -15.33 -26.53
C LEU A 518 26.25 -14.36 -25.91
N VAL A 519 27.37 -14.87 -25.40
CA VAL A 519 28.48 -14.01 -24.93
C VAL A 519 29.49 -13.80 -26.07
N ILE A 520 29.83 -12.55 -26.36
CA ILE A 520 30.88 -12.21 -27.33
C ILE A 520 32.03 -11.54 -26.59
N GLY A 521 33.28 -11.93 -26.90
CA GLY A 521 34.49 -11.30 -26.35
C GLY A 521 35.41 -12.17 -25.49
N GLU A 522 36.55 -11.61 -25.07
CA GLU A 522 37.56 -12.29 -24.22
C GLU A 522 37.09 -12.46 -22.77
N ASP A 523 36.22 -11.58 -22.27
CA ASP A 523 35.72 -11.63 -20.89
C ASP A 523 34.50 -12.56 -20.74
N ARG A 524 34.74 -13.86 -20.95
CA ARG A 524 33.76 -14.94 -20.73
C ARG A 524 33.22 -15.01 -19.28
N THR A 525 33.71 -14.17 -18.38
CA THR A 525 33.35 -14.15 -16.95
C THR A 525 32.26 -13.12 -16.61
N ARG A 526 31.92 -12.19 -17.52
CA ARG A 526 30.85 -11.19 -17.30
C ARG A 526 29.48 -11.65 -17.79
N ARG A 527 28.95 -12.71 -17.17
CA ARG A 527 27.57 -13.14 -17.38
C ARG A 527 26.63 -12.41 -16.41
N ILE A 528 25.95 -11.37 -16.88
CA ILE A 528 24.81 -10.78 -16.15
C ILE A 528 23.59 -11.67 -16.43
N GLY A 529 22.97 -12.23 -15.39
CA GLY A 529 21.70 -12.96 -15.48
C GLY A 529 21.76 -14.45 -15.87
N ILE A 530 22.95 -15.04 -16.06
CA ILE A 530 23.10 -16.49 -16.29
C ILE A 530 23.65 -17.14 -15.02
N TRP A 531 22.79 -17.88 -14.34
CA TRP A 531 23.16 -18.68 -13.18
C TRP A 531 23.98 -19.90 -13.63
N SER A 532 25.00 -20.27 -12.85
CA SER A 532 25.80 -21.47 -13.11
C SER A 532 25.21 -22.72 -12.44
N PHE A 533 23.99 -22.61 -11.92
CA PHE A 533 23.20 -23.64 -11.28
C PHE A 533 21.79 -23.61 -11.87
N GLU A 534 21.05 -24.71 -11.70
CA GLU A 534 19.63 -24.81 -12.07
C GLU A 534 18.82 -25.33 -10.88
N VAL A 535 17.50 -25.12 -10.89
CA VAL A 535 16.59 -25.73 -9.91
C VAL A 535 15.82 -26.87 -10.57
N ALA A 536 16.05 -28.09 -10.10
CA ALA A 536 15.35 -29.26 -10.59
C ALA A 536 13.85 -29.22 -10.24
N PRO A 537 12.97 -29.97 -10.95
CA PRO A 537 11.52 -29.97 -10.70
C PRO A 537 11.10 -30.41 -9.29
N ASP A 538 11.95 -31.15 -8.58
CA ASP A 538 11.75 -31.54 -7.18
C ASP A 538 12.25 -30.47 -6.18
N GLY A 539 12.70 -29.32 -6.69
CA GLY A 539 13.25 -28.19 -5.95
C GLY A 539 14.73 -28.31 -5.63
N ALA A 540 15.43 -29.37 -6.05
CA ALA A 540 16.86 -29.52 -5.78
C ALA A 540 17.69 -28.45 -6.46
N LEU A 541 18.70 -27.93 -5.76
CA LEU A 541 19.75 -27.12 -6.38
C LEU A 541 20.69 -28.04 -7.14
N ASP A 542 20.78 -27.86 -8.45
CA ASP A 542 21.68 -28.58 -9.36
C ASP A 542 22.91 -27.70 -9.62
N LEU A 543 24.07 -28.12 -9.12
CA LEU A 543 25.23 -27.23 -9.09
C LEU A 543 25.90 -27.05 -10.44
N ASP A 544 25.80 -27.96 -11.41
CA ASP A 544 26.39 -27.75 -12.74
C ASP A 544 25.42 -27.24 -13.81
N GLY A 545 24.12 -27.19 -13.47
CA GLY A 545 23.05 -26.69 -14.32
C GLY A 545 22.56 -27.72 -15.35
N ASP A 546 23.14 -28.92 -15.40
CA ASP A 546 22.67 -30.00 -16.27
C ASP A 546 21.67 -30.89 -15.51
N LEU A 547 20.38 -30.64 -15.73
CA LEU A 547 19.29 -31.45 -15.15
C LEU A 547 19.26 -32.93 -15.64
N LYS A 548 20.27 -33.43 -16.33
CA LYS A 548 20.48 -34.87 -16.60
C LYS A 548 21.40 -35.52 -15.58
N THR A 549 22.31 -34.78 -14.95
CA THR A 549 23.12 -35.23 -13.83
C THR A 549 22.32 -35.09 -12.53
N THR A 550 22.52 -36.03 -11.62
CA THR A 550 21.81 -36.07 -10.32
C THR A 550 22.75 -36.16 -9.13
N SER A 551 24.04 -36.37 -9.37
CA SER A 551 25.05 -36.51 -8.31
C SER A 551 25.43 -35.19 -7.63
N ASP A 552 25.11 -34.08 -8.28
CA ASP A 552 25.41 -32.71 -7.89
C ASP A 552 24.14 -31.93 -7.52
N ARG A 553 23.06 -32.66 -7.25
CA ARG A 553 21.81 -32.14 -6.74
C ARG A 553 21.76 -32.19 -5.23
N TYR A 554 21.43 -31.05 -4.65
CA TYR A 554 21.37 -30.89 -3.21
C TYR A 554 20.08 -30.22 -2.76
N TYR A 555 19.60 -30.66 -1.61
CA TYR A 555 18.62 -29.89 -0.83
C TYR A 555 19.37 -29.04 0.19
N ILE A 556 18.87 -27.83 0.40
CA ILE A 556 19.43 -26.88 1.36
C ILE A 556 18.31 -26.48 2.31
N ARG A 557 18.53 -26.70 3.58
CA ARG A 557 17.64 -26.29 4.65
C ARG A 557 18.26 -25.18 5.47
N SER A 558 17.54 -24.09 5.63
CA SER A 558 17.87 -22.96 6.48
C SER A 558 17.11 -23.10 7.80
N VAL A 559 17.83 -22.99 8.92
CA VAL A 559 17.24 -22.93 10.27
C VAL A 559 17.66 -21.61 10.88
N TYR A 560 16.71 -20.66 10.85
CA TYR A 560 16.82 -19.38 11.50
C TYR A 560 16.34 -19.51 12.95
N SER A 561 17.16 -19.10 13.89
CA SER A 561 16.83 -19.04 15.31
C SER A 561 17.14 -17.65 15.80
N THR A 562 16.19 -17.01 16.47
CA THR A 562 16.41 -15.73 17.15
C THR A 562 15.87 -15.76 18.57
N THR A 563 16.60 -15.14 19.47
CA THR A 563 16.15 -14.78 20.81
C THR A 563 16.11 -13.27 20.87
N ASP A 564 14.90 -12.74 20.95
CA ASP A 564 14.65 -11.30 20.96
C ASP A 564 14.15 -10.92 22.36
N VAL A 565 14.91 -10.08 23.05
CA VAL A 565 14.46 -9.45 24.29
C VAL A 565 14.14 -8.01 23.95
N TRP A 566 12.88 -7.61 24.14
CA TRP A 566 12.49 -6.23 23.92
C TRP A 566 11.82 -5.66 25.16
N GLY A 567 12.07 -4.38 25.40
CA GLY A 567 11.48 -3.68 26.52
C GLY A 567 11.41 -2.20 26.27
N TYR A 568 10.50 -1.56 26.98
CA TYR A 568 10.33 -0.12 26.89
C TYR A 568 10.12 0.51 28.26
N ASN A 569 10.59 1.75 28.38
CA ASN A 569 10.45 2.59 29.55
C ASN A 569 9.86 3.94 29.12
N TRP A 570 8.72 4.30 29.67
CA TRP A 570 8.06 5.57 29.41
C TRP A 570 8.41 6.55 30.51
N THR A 571 8.74 7.80 30.17
CA THR A 571 8.79 8.91 31.12
C THR A 571 8.05 10.09 30.52
N TYR A 572 6.96 10.51 31.16
CA TYR A 572 6.03 11.47 30.55
C TYR A 572 5.19 12.21 31.56
N MET A 573 4.64 13.32 31.09
CA MET A 573 3.58 14.08 31.72
C MET A 573 2.25 13.75 31.04
N GLU A 574 1.27 13.34 31.83
CA GLU A 574 -0.13 13.30 31.46
C GLU A 574 -0.82 14.55 32.02
N LEU A 575 -1.47 15.31 31.16
CA LEU A 575 -2.29 16.47 31.49
C LEU A 575 -3.73 16.18 31.08
N SER A 576 -4.67 16.29 32.01
CA SER A 576 -6.10 16.20 31.73
C SER A 576 -6.79 17.52 32.02
N ILE A 577 -7.53 18.03 31.03
CA ILE A 577 -8.33 19.24 31.11
C ILE A 577 -9.78 18.82 30.88
N ASN A 578 -10.59 18.92 31.92
CA ASN A 578 -12.03 18.69 31.85
C ASN A 578 -12.74 20.02 31.85
N TRP A 579 -13.51 20.30 30.81
CA TRP A 579 -14.39 21.46 30.80
C TRP A 579 -15.77 21.04 31.27
N VAL A 580 -16.19 21.63 32.40
CA VAL A 580 -17.42 21.30 33.10
C VAL A 580 -18.36 22.51 33.08
N ARG A 581 -19.58 22.30 32.57
CA ARG A 581 -20.71 23.25 32.61
C ARG A 581 -21.88 22.57 33.32
N ASN A 582 -22.45 23.20 34.35
CA ASN A 582 -23.62 22.68 35.08
C ASN A 582 -23.47 21.22 35.58
N ASN A 583 -22.27 20.83 36.04
CA ASN A 583 -21.87 19.46 36.44
C ASN A 583 -21.87 18.41 35.32
N ILE A 584 -21.93 18.83 34.05
CA ILE A 584 -21.76 17.98 32.88
C ILE A 584 -20.39 18.28 32.27
N THR A 585 -19.59 17.23 32.05
CA THR A 585 -18.32 17.35 31.33
C THR A 585 -18.62 17.43 29.83
N LEU A 586 -18.35 18.58 29.22
CA LEU A 586 -18.59 18.81 27.79
C LEU A 586 -17.44 18.29 26.93
N THR A 587 -16.21 18.40 27.44
CA THR A 587 -15.02 17.84 26.81
C THR A 587 -14.01 17.35 27.84
N ASN A 588 -13.33 16.27 27.48
CA ASN A 588 -12.18 15.72 28.16
C ASN A 588 -10.99 15.76 27.19
N ILE A 589 -10.03 16.64 27.48
CA ILE A 589 -8.80 16.75 26.74
C ILE A 589 -7.71 16.07 27.57
N LYS A 590 -6.96 15.17 26.93
CA LYS A 590 -5.80 14.49 27.49
C LYS A 590 -4.61 14.79 26.61
N ILE A 591 -3.55 15.28 27.23
CA ILE A 591 -2.27 15.53 26.58
C ILE A 591 -1.22 14.67 27.26
N ASN A 592 -0.59 13.79 26.50
CA ASN A 592 0.54 12.99 26.96
C ASN A 592 1.80 13.45 26.24
N ALA A 593 2.80 13.90 26.99
CA ALA A 593 4.05 14.40 26.42
C ALA A 593 5.24 13.78 27.14
N GLY A 594 6.15 13.16 26.40
CA GLY A 594 7.32 12.52 27.00
C GLY A 594 8.12 11.65 26.04
N LEU A 595 8.87 10.71 26.63
CA LEU A 595 9.81 9.85 25.92
C LEU A 595 9.52 8.39 26.26
N MET A 596 9.39 7.56 25.22
CA MET A 596 9.44 6.10 25.33
C MET A 596 10.84 5.66 24.92
N LYS A 597 11.64 5.10 25.84
CA LYS A 597 12.92 4.47 25.52
C LYS A 597 12.69 2.98 25.29
N THR A 598 13.01 2.49 24.10
CA THR A 598 12.91 1.10 23.72
C THR A 598 14.30 0.52 23.54
N PHE A 599 14.47 -0.74 23.95
CA PHE A 599 15.62 -1.54 23.59
C PHE A 599 15.15 -2.86 23.01
N ASN A 600 15.89 -3.34 22.03
CA ASN A 600 15.75 -4.65 21.44
C ASN A 600 17.13 -5.32 21.44
N GLU A 601 17.28 -6.40 22.18
CA GLU A 601 18.44 -7.28 22.10
C GLU A 601 18.09 -8.45 21.19
N TYR A 602 18.89 -8.63 20.15
CA TYR A 602 18.70 -9.69 19.17
C TYR A 602 19.85 -10.68 19.29
N ASN A 603 19.54 -11.95 19.33
CA ASN A 603 20.57 -12.96 19.15
C ASN A 603 20.06 -13.97 18.14
N TRP A 604 20.54 -13.81 16.90
CA TRP A 604 20.10 -14.65 15.80
C TRP A 604 21.24 -15.46 15.18
N SER A 605 20.86 -16.62 14.66
CA SER A 605 21.69 -17.45 13.82
C SER A 605 20.84 -18.01 12.67
N ASN A 606 21.43 -18.09 11.49
CA ASN A 606 20.89 -18.82 10.36
C ASN A 606 21.87 -19.94 10.00
N ASN A 607 21.47 -21.18 10.26
CA ASN A 607 22.28 -22.36 9.98
C ASN A 607 21.80 -23.03 8.71
N PHE A 608 22.72 -23.36 7.81
CA PHE A 608 22.42 -24.02 6.54
C PHE A 608 22.92 -25.46 6.56
N TYR A 609 22.00 -26.36 6.27
CA TYR A 609 22.24 -27.79 6.24
C TYR A 609 22.05 -28.28 4.81
N TRP A 610 23.11 -28.85 4.25
CA TRP A 610 23.10 -29.44 2.92
C TRP A 610 22.80 -30.93 3.02
N TYR A 611 21.93 -31.40 2.15
CA TYR A 611 21.52 -32.79 2.04
C TYR A 611 21.60 -33.24 0.58
N HIS A 612 21.85 -34.53 0.39
CA HIS A 612 21.53 -35.17 -0.88
C HIS A 612 20.01 -35.23 -1.08
N THR A 613 19.56 -35.54 -2.29
CA THR A 613 18.12 -35.62 -2.63
C THR A 613 17.37 -36.75 -1.90
N ASP A 614 18.08 -37.65 -1.22
CA ASP A 614 17.53 -38.67 -0.33
C ASP A 614 17.50 -38.24 1.15
N TRP A 615 17.79 -36.97 1.43
CA TRP A 615 17.88 -36.36 2.77
C TRP A 615 19.02 -36.87 3.66
N THR A 616 19.99 -37.60 3.10
CA THR A 616 21.23 -37.88 3.82
C THR A 616 22.10 -36.62 3.91
N PRO A 617 22.69 -36.31 5.08
CA PRO A 617 23.45 -35.07 5.26
C PRO A 617 24.76 -35.10 4.46
N VAL A 618 25.07 -34.00 3.78
CA VAL A 618 26.34 -33.80 3.11
C VAL A 618 27.46 -33.71 4.15
N ASN A 619 28.51 -34.52 3.98
CA ASN A 619 29.64 -34.51 4.90
C ASN A 619 30.58 -33.31 4.64
N LEU A 620 31.46 -33.00 5.59
CA LEU A 620 32.35 -31.85 5.52
C LEU A 620 33.29 -31.85 4.30
N THR A 621 33.77 -33.01 3.86
CA THR A 621 34.70 -33.09 2.69
C THR A 621 33.98 -32.71 1.40
N GLU A 622 32.73 -33.14 1.27
CA GLU A 622 31.90 -32.79 0.11
C GLU A 622 31.43 -31.35 0.16
N LEU A 623 31.03 -30.84 1.34
CA LEU A 623 30.71 -29.43 1.52
C LEU A 623 31.88 -28.52 1.12
N MET A 624 33.13 -28.89 1.41
CA MET A 624 34.30 -28.14 0.92
C MET A 624 34.41 -28.12 -0.61
N ARG A 625 33.99 -29.18 -1.31
CA ARG A 625 33.97 -29.22 -2.79
C ARG A 625 32.84 -28.35 -3.34
N ILE A 626 31.67 -28.40 -2.73
CA ILE A 626 30.54 -27.52 -3.05
C ILE A 626 30.96 -26.06 -2.91
N ASN A 627 31.58 -25.71 -1.77
CA ASN A 627 32.09 -24.36 -1.53
C ASN A 627 33.14 -23.98 -2.58
N TYR A 628 34.09 -24.86 -2.89
CA TYR A 628 35.06 -24.60 -3.95
C TYR A 628 34.37 -24.31 -5.29
N THR A 629 33.37 -25.11 -5.70
CA THR A 629 32.61 -24.86 -6.94
C THR A 629 31.93 -23.49 -6.92
N ILE A 630 31.21 -23.18 -5.84
CA ILE A 630 30.42 -21.94 -5.69
C ILE A 630 31.31 -20.69 -5.64
N TYR A 631 32.49 -20.75 -5.00
CA TYR A 631 33.38 -19.60 -4.88
C TYR A 631 34.40 -19.47 -6.01
N SER A 632 34.71 -20.55 -6.76
CA SER A 632 35.68 -20.53 -7.87
C SER A 632 35.07 -20.13 -9.22
N LYS A 633 33.75 -20.09 -9.32
CA LYS A 633 33.02 -19.81 -10.56
C LYS A 633 32.06 -18.63 -10.37
N TRP A 634 31.88 -17.85 -11.42
CA TRP A 634 30.83 -16.83 -11.52
C TRP A 634 29.45 -17.49 -11.76
N GLY A 635 28.37 -16.81 -11.40
CA GLY A 635 26.98 -17.29 -11.58
C GLY A 635 26.40 -18.01 -10.36
N TYR A 636 27.14 -18.10 -9.25
CA TYR A 636 26.65 -18.66 -7.98
C TYR A 636 26.50 -17.60 -6.88
N GLU A 637 26.71 -16.32 -7.20
CA GLU A 637 26.57 -15.20 -6.26
C GLU A 637 25.29 -15.27 -5.40
N PRO A 638 24.10 -15.59 -5.96
CA PRO A 638 22.87 -15.66 -5.17
C PRO A 638 22.81 -16.80 -4.17
N ILE A 639 23.69 -17.81 -4.27
CA ILE A 639 23.66 -18.98 -3.38
C ILE A 639 24.89 -19.12 -2.49
N LYS A 640 25.87 -18.20 -2.61
CA LYS A 640 27.13 -18.24 -1.83
C LYS A 640 26.89 -18.29 -0.33
N TRP A 641 25.87 -17.61 0.18
CA TRP A 641 25.59 -17.52 1.60
C TRP A 641 25.06 -18.83 2.22
N PHE A 642 24.50 -19.75 1.41
CA PHE A 642 24.08 -21.06 1.91
C PHE A 642 25.25 -21.96 2.32
N THR A 643 26.48 -21.61 1.97
CA THR A 643 27.68 -22.46 2.15
C THR A 643 28.30 -22.42 3.56
N HIS A 644 27.85 -21.52 4.42
CA HIS A 644 28.35 -21.36 5.77
C HIS A 644 27.25 -20.84 6.70
N ASN A 645 27.23 -21.32 7.95
CA ASN A 645 26.32 -20.80 8.95
C ASN A 645 26.66 -19.34 9.25
N ILE A 646 25.61 -18.56 9.48
CA ILE A 646 25.69 -17.12 9.67
C ILE A 646 25.12 -16.81 11.06
N THR A 647 25.81 -16.00 11.83
CA THR A 647 25.36 -15.51 13.15
C THR A 647 25.40 -14.00 13.21
N ILE A 648 24.70 -13.40 14.16
CA ILE A 648 24.82 -11.96 14.42
C ILE A 648 26.28 -11.53 14.60
N ASN A 649 27.13 -12.37 15.21
CA ASN A 649 28.55 -12.08 15.45
C ASN A 649 29.38 -11.92 14.17
N ASP A 650 28.94 -12.51 13.05
CA ASP A 650 29.61 -12.34 11.76
C ASP A 650 29.36 -10.93 11.18
N TYR A 651 28.41 -10.17 11.74
CA TYR A 651 28.06 -8.80 11.34
C TYR A 651 28.47 -7.74 12.35
N LEU A 652 28.61 -8.11 13.63
CA LEU A 652 28.97 -7.16 14.67
C LEU A 652 30.33 -6.50 14.35
N GLY A 653 30.33 -5.18 14.37
CA GLY A 653 31.51 -4.35 14.04
C GLY A 653 31.79 -4.18 12.55
N LYS A 654 30.97 -4.74 11.65
CA LYS A 654 31.07 -4.46 10.20
C LYS A 654 30.69 -3.02 9.88
N TYR A 655 29.65 -2.51 10.54
CA TYR A 655 29.18 -1.13 10.42
C TYR A 655 29.14 -0.48 11.80
N TRP A 656 29.26 0.86 11.86
CA TRP A 656 29.35 1.58 13.14
C TRP A 656 28.07 1.44 13.98
N TRP A 657 26.90 1.36 13.34
CA TRP A 657 25.60 1.17 14.01
C TRP A 657 25.34 -0.28 14.43
N LEU A 658 26.13 -1.25 13.93
CA LEU A 658 26.06 -2.68 14.30
C LEU A 658 27.20 -3.07 15.23
N SER A 659 27.57 -2.23 16.19
CA SER A 659 28.67 -2.54 17.12
C SER A 659 28.30 -3.62 18.16
N GLN A 660 27.01 -3.81 18.42
CA GLN A 660 26.48 -4.73 19.41
C GLN A 660 25.18 -5.37 18.91
N ASN A 661 24.78 -6.45 19.54
CA ASN A 661 23.55 -7.17 19.22
C ASN A 661 22.32 -6.55 19.93
N ARG A 662 22.39 -5.26 20.22
CA ARG A 662 21.39 -4.48 20.96
C ARG A 662 21.13 -3.18 20.23
N TRP A 663 19.90 -2.98 19.82
CA TRP A 663 19.43 -1.74 19.23
C TRP A 663 18.58 -0.99 20.25
N GLU A 664 18.96 0.26 20.53
CA GLU A 664 18.20 1.15 21.40
C GLU A 664 17.70 2.32 20.60
N TYR A 665 16.45 2.70 20.83
CA TYR A 665 15.89 3.91 20.27
C TYR A 665 14.92 4.54 21.27
N SER A 666 14.63 5.81 21.08
CA SER A 666 13.64 6.54 21.84
C SER A 666 12.59 7.13 20.90
N TRP A 667 11.32 7.02 21.28
CA TRP A 667 10.22 7.70 20.60
C TRP A 667 9.75 8.86 21.47
N PHE A 668 9.96 10.10 20.99
CA PHE A 668 9.29 11.26 21.56
C PHE A 668 7.83 11.23 21.14
N PHE A 669 6.93 11.40 22.10
CA PHE A 669 5.51 11.53 21.81
C PHE A 669 4.98 12.80 22.46
N LEU A 670 4.18 13.51 21.66
CA LEU A 670 3.29 14.58 22.11
C LEU A 670 1.94 14.23 21.53
N SER A 671 1.09 13.63 22.36
CA SER A 671 -0.21 13.09 22.02
C SER A 671 -1.30 13.95 22.60
N VAL A 672 -2.22 14.40 21.77
CA VAL A 672 -3.42 15.14 22.14
C VAL A 672 -4.61 14.25 21.80
N SER A 673 -5.42 13.93 22.80
CA SER A 673 -6.64 13.15 22.64
C SER A 673 -7.80 13.87 23.29
N GLU A 674 -8.86 14.07 22.53
CA GLU A 674 -9.99 14.90 22.94
C GLU A 674 -11.27 14.12 22.71
N ASN A 675 -12.08 14.00 23.75
CA ASN A 675 -13.41 13.41 23.67
C ASN A 675 -14.42 14.50 24.01
N TYR A 676 -15.30 14.82 23.08
CA TYR A 676 -16.30 15.86 23.27
C TYR A 676 -17.63 15.51 22.62
N ILE A 677 -18.68 16.16 23.11
CA ILE A 677 -20.03 15.99 22.60
C ILE A 677 -20.29 17.03 21.51
N TYR A 678 -20.89 16.58 20.41
CA TYR A 678 -21.49 17.45 19.40
C TYR A 678 -22.99 17.17 19.38
N GLN A 679 -23.79 18.15 19.80
CA GLN A 679 -25.23 18.01 19.97
C GLN A 679 -26.00 19.18 19.36
N THR A 680 -26.80 18.87 18.35
CA THR A 680 -27.87 19.68 17.77
C THR A 680 -29.23 19.01 18.05
N PRO A 681 -30.37 19.63 17.71
CA PRO A 681 -31.70 19.03 17.91
C PRO A 681 -31.91 17.79 17.03
N GLU A 682 -31.14 17.65 15.95
CA GLU A 682 -31.26 16.61 14.93
C GLU A 682 -30.17 15.53 15.07
N LEU A 683 -29.08 15.81 15.81
CA LEU A 683 -27.89 14.98 15.84
C LEU A 683 -27.19 15.07 17.21
N SER A 684 -26.85 13.92 17.79
CA SER A 684 -25.98 13.85 18.97
C SER A 684 -24.94 12.76 18.73
N ASP A 685 -23.66 13.15 18.77
CA ASP A 685 -22.54 12.22 18.60
C ASP A 685 -21.43 12.52 19.60
N ASN A 686 -20.66 11.48 19.93
CA ASN A 686 -19.41 11.58 20.68
C ASN A 686 -18.27 11.59 19.66
N ILE A 687 -17.47 12.65 19.69
CA ILE A 687 -16.34 12.81 18.80
C ILE A 687 -15.06 12.56 19.59
N ALA A 688 -14.23 11.67 19.08
CA ALA A 688 -12.89 11.42 19.59
C ALA A 688 -11.86 11.87 18.55
N PHE A 689 -11.20 12.99 18.81
CA PHE A 689 -10.10 13.51 18.01
C PHE A 689 -8.77 13.11 18.65
N LYS A 690 -7.80 12.73 17.82
CA LYS A 690 -6.43 12.43 18.26
C LYS A 690 -5.42 13.01 17.28
N ALA A 691 -4.36 13.61 17.81
CA ALA A 691 -3.18 13.98 17.04
C ALA A 691 -1.91 13.70 17.83
N ASP A 692 -0.92 13.05 17.21
CA ASP A 692 0.38 12.80 17.85
C ASP A 692 1.55 13.25 16.97
N TYR A 693 2.65 13.70 17.60
CA TYR A 693 3.93 13.84 16.92
C TYR A 693 4.35 12.52 16.24
N ALA A 694 4.86 12.60 15.02
CA ALA A 694 5.14 11.46 14.14
C ALA A 694 6.57 11.46 13.53
N GLY A 695 7.50 12.23 14.09
CA GLY A 695 8.93 12.19 13.69
C GLY A 695 9.40 13.42 12.91
N LEU A 696 10.67 13.39 12.49
CA LEU A 696 11.31 14.41 11.66
C LEU A 696 11.75 13.81 10.33
N LEU A 697 11.58 14.58 9.25
CA LEU A 697 12.05 14.25 7.91
C LEU A 697 13.03 15.30 7.41
N LEU A 698 14.06 14.87 6.71
CA LEU A 698 14.92 15.72 5.90
C LEU A 698 14.54 15.53 4.44
N PHE A 699 14.40 16.62 3.70
CA PHE A 699 14.05 16.55 2.29
C PHE A 699 14.84 17.56 1.45
N ASN A 700 14.92 17.25 0.17
CA ASN A 700 15.47 18.13 -0.86
C ASN A 700 14.32 18.72 -1.66
N ASP A 701 14.02 19.99 -1.45
CA ASP A 701 12.97 20.74 -2.15
C ASP A 701 13.40 20.99 -3.61
N SER A 702 13.21 19.99 -4.44
CA SER A 702 13.74 19.91 -5.81
C SER A 702 12.90 20.72 -6.79
N ASP A 703 11.59 20.83 -6.54
CA ASP A 703 10.67 21.62 -7.34
C ASP A 703 10.40 23.03 -6.78
N GLY A 704 10.82 23.29 -5.54
CA GLY A 704 10.79 24.59 -4.91
C GLY A 704 9.49 24.93 -4.19
N ASP A 705 8.54 24.00 -4.07
CA ASP A 705 7.26 24.20 -3.38
C ASP A 705 7.38 24.24 -1.84
N GLY A 706 8.51 23.78 -1.31
CA GLY A 706 8.85 23.85 0.10
C GLY A 706 8.17 22.81 0.99
N VAL A 707 7.56 21.75 0.43
CA VAL A 707 7.00 20.63 1.19
C VAL A 707 7.67 19.30 0.82
N PRO A 708 7.78 18.33 1.74
CA PRO A 708 8.32 17.02 1.38
C PRO A 708 7.36 16.25 0.47
N ARG A 709 7.85 15.83 -0.70
CA ARG A 709 7.11 14.91 -1.57
C ARG A 709 7.50 13.46 -1.36
N LEU A 710 6.49 12.69 -0.97
CA LEU A 710 6.43 11.24 -1.03
C LEU A 710 5.21 10.91 -1.88
N GLY A 711 5.40 10.09 -2.91
CA GLY A 711 4.32 9.55 -3.73
C GLY A 711 4.00 8.12 -3.33
N TYR A 712 2.74 7.74 -3.51
CA TYR A 712 2.33 6.35 -3.47
C TYR A 712 1.45 6.12 -4.70
N SER A 713 1.99 5.40 -5.68
CA SER A 713 1.28 5.09 -6.92
C SER A 713 1.39 3.60 -7.21
N GLN A 714 0.26 2.96 -7.53
CA GLN A 714 0.20 1.57 -7.94
C GLN A 714 0.86 0.56 -6.96
N GLY A 715 0.78 0.80 -5.65
CA GLY A 715 1.41 -0.07 -4.66
C GLY A 715 2.93 0.13 -4.51
N SER A 716 3.53 1.03 -5.28
CA SER A 716 4.92 1.42 -5.18
C SER A 716 5.05 2.77 -4.50
N LEU A 717 6.05 2.88 -3.63
CA LEU A 717 6.40 4.12 -2.97
C LEU A 717 7.37 4.91 -3.86
N ASP A 718 6.99 6.12 -4.24
CA ASP A 718 7.92 7.10 -4.81
C ASP A 718 8.51 7.91 -3.66
N ILE A 719 9.77 7.65 -3.35
CA ILE A 719 10.51 8.31 -2.27
C ILE A 719 10.77 9.80 -2.53
N GLY A 720 10.54 10.27 -3.77
CA GLY A 720 10.44 11.67 -4.15
C GLY A 720 11.58 12.54 -3.61
N GLU A 721 11.22 13.49 -2.75
CA GLU A 721 12.11 14.52 -2.21
C GLU A 721 12.64 14.22 -0.82
N VAL A 722 12.00 13.31 -0.09
CA VAL A 722 12.47 12.92 1.25
C VAL A 722 13.77 12.18 1.09
N THR A 723 14.77 12.58 1.85
CA THR A 723 16.14 12.04 1.82
C THR A 723 16.43 11.18 3.03
N HIS A 724 15.96 11.61 4.20
CA HIS A 724 16.15 10.90 5.45
C HIS A 724 14.97 11.07 6.38
N TYR A 725 14.83 10.15 7.32
CA TYR A 725 14.00 10.30 8.51
C TYR A 725 14.83 10.06 9.76
N PHE A 726 14.49 10.73 10.85
CA PHE A 726 15.30 10.74 12.07
C PHE A 726 14.67 9.92 13.18
N ILE A 727 15.45 9.01 13.77
CA ILE A 727 15.07 8.24 14.96
C ILE A 727 15.98 8.67 16.11
N ILE A 728 15.37 9.13 17.20
CA ILE A 728 16.10 9.47 18.42
C ILE A 728 16.64 8.16 19.01
N GLU A 729 17.89 8.16 19.45
CA GLU A 729 18.50 7.06 20.20
C GLU A 729 18.56 7.39 21.68
N ASN A 730 19.08 8.57 22.01
CA ASN A 730 19.24 9.02 23.38
C ASN A 730 18.87 10.51 23.56
N VAL A 731 18.53 10.84 24.80
CA VAL A 731 18.23 12.18 25.28
C VAL A 731 18.94 12.34 26.62
N ASP A 732 19.84 13.32 26.73
CA ASP A 732 20.64 13.56 27.92
C ASP A 732 19.78 14.06 29.10
N GLU A 733 18.84 14.96 28.82
CA GLU A 733 17.92 15.51 29.83
C GLU A 733 16.50 15.68 29.28
N LEU A 734 15.52 15.15 30.01
CA LEU A 734 14.09 15.35 29.79
C LEU A 734 13.51 16.16 30.95
N SER A 735 12.87 17.29 30.66
CA SER A 735 12.29 18.17 31.67
C SER A 735 10.87 18.59 31.32
N PHE A 736 10.08 18.88 32.35
CA PHE A 736 8.67 19.28 32.23
C PHE A 736 8.42 20.59 32.98
N ILE A 737 7.76 21.55 32.33
CA ILE A 737 7.08 22.67 32.99
C ILE A 737 5.60 22.31 33.04
N ARG A 738 5.06 22.22 34.26
CA ARG A 738 3.67 21.82 34.51
C ARG A 738 2.75 23.05 34.45
N PRO A 739 1.43 22.85 34.29
CA PRO A 739 0.46 23.92 34.44
C PRO A 739 0.71 24.77 35.69
N PHE A 740 0.57 26.09 35.52
CA PHE A 740 0.71 27.08 36.60
C PHE A 740 2.11 27.12 37.24
N ASN A 741 3.13 26.59 36.56
CA ASN A 741 4.51 26.47 37.05
C ASN A 741 4.64 25.64 38.35
N GLU A 742 3.77 24.65 38.50
CA GLU A 742 3.77 23.78 39.66
C GLU A 742 4.96 22.83 39.67
N THR A 743 5.59 22.68 40.84
CA THR A 743 6.76 21.81 41.01
C THR A 743 6.39 20.37 41.35
N SER A 744 5.15 20.14 41.83
CA SER A 744 4.68 18.80 42.21
C SER A 744 4.44 17.92 40.98
N PRO A 745 4.95 16.67 40.96
CA PRO A 745 4.73 15.73 39.85
C PRO A 745 3.26 15.36 39.65
N LEU A 746 2.46 15.40 40.73
CA LEU A 746 1.01 15.18 40.72
C LEU A 746 0.30 16.42 41.24
N GLY A 747 -0.76 16.86 40.58
CA GLY A 747 -1.58 17.95 41.07
C GLY A 747 -2.87 18.14 40.29
N SER A 748 -3.75 18.99 40.84
CA SER A 748 -4.98 19.43 40.18
C SER A 748 -5.39 20.83 40.62
N SER A 749 -6.10 21.54 39.76
CA SER A 749 -6.62 22.88 40.01
C SER A 749 -7.93 23.11 39.25
N ASN A 750 -8.83 23.89 39.86
CA ASN A 750 -10.04 24.37 39.20
C ASN A 750 -9.83 25.85 38.85
N VAL A 751 -9.91 26.17 37.56
CA VAL A 751 -9.70 27.54 37.06
C VAL A 751 -10.89 28.00 36.24
N SER A 752 -11.00 29.31 36.00
CA SER A 752 -12.04 29.84 35.11
C SER A 752 -11.76 29.43 33.67
N ILE A 753 -12.82 29.33 32.84
CA ILE A 753 -12.74 28.90 31.43
C ILE A 753 -11.75 29.72 30.58
N ASN A 754 -11.56 30.99 30.93
CA ASN A 754 -10.67 31.90 30.21
C ASN A 754 -9.22 31.85 30.71
N THR A 755 -8.89 30.97 31.67
CA THR A 755 -7.51 30.85 32.20
C THR A 755 -6.66 30.06 31.20
N PRO A 756 -5.61 30.65 30.61
CA PRO A 756 -4.70 29.92 29.73
C PRO A 756 -3.95 28.84 30.51
N ILE A 757 -3.89 27.64 29.93
CA ILE A 757 -3.16 26.50 30.51
C ILE A 757 -1.89 26.32 29.68
N THR A 758 -0.74 26.51 30.31
CA THR A 758 0.57 26.39 29.65
C THR A 758 1.38 25.25 30.27
N PHE A 759 2.01 24.44 29.43
CA PHE A 759 2.92 23.38 29.84
C PHE A 759 4.05 23.24 28.82
N THR A 760 5.19 22.69 29.22
CA THR A 760 6.35 22.50 28.33
C THR A 760 6.95 21.12 28.54
N VAL A 761 7.39 20.50 27.46
CA VAL A 761 8.33 19.38 27.47
C VAL A 761 9.60 19.80 26.73
N THR A 762 10.76 19.59 27.35
CA THR A 762 12.06 19.93 26.75
C THR A 762 13.00 18.74 26.83
N LEU A 763 13.60 18.40 25.70
CA LEU A 763 14.61 17.38 25.50
C LEU A 763 15.92 18.10 25.18
N ARG A 764 16.97 17.93 25.98
CA ARG A 764 18.30 18.50 25.73
C ARG A 764 19.29 17.39 25.40
N GLY A 765 20.22 17.68 24.49
CA GLY A 765 21.23 16.71 24.04
C GLY A 765 20.55 15.50 23.40
N VAL A 766 19.79 15.73 22.34
CA VAL A 766 19.10 14.66 21.60
C VAL A 766 20.11 14.09 20.61
N SER A 767 20.41 12.80 20.70
CA SER A 767 21.23 12.08 19.72
C SER A 767 20.39 11.01 19.04
N GLY A 768 20.66 10.75 17.77
CA GLY A 768 19.95 9.75 17.00
C GLY A 768 20.61 9.44 15.67
N THR A 769 19.86 8.74 14.83
CA THR A 769 20.32 8.31 13.50
C THR A 769 19.37 8.80 12.43
N LEU A 770 19.97 9.38 11.38
CA LEU A 770 19.33 9.68 10.10
C LEU A 770 19.37 8.41 9.25
N TYR A 771 18.20 7.90 8.90
CA TYR A 771 18.04 6.76 8.03
C TYR A 771 17.73 7.24 6.61
N PRO A 772 18.47 6.77 5.60
CA PRO A 772 18.27 7.20 4.22
C PRO A 772 16.97 6.60 3.65
N SER A 773 16.27 7.38 2.83
CA SER A 773 15.09 6.95 2.09
C SER A 773 15.42 6.31 0.74
N ASN A 774 16.64 6.53 0.22
CA ASN A 774 17.02 6.15 -1.14
C ASN A 774 18.12 5.09 -1.19
N ILE A 775 17.80 3.87 -0.77
CA ILE A 775 18.66 2.70 -1.00
C ILE A 775 18.01 1.84 -2.06
N GLY A 776 18.56 1.87 -3.28
CA GLY A 776 18.02 1.11 -4.40
C GLY A 776 16.57 1.51 -4.77
N ASN A 777 16.22 2.80 -4.61
CA ASN A 777 14.86 3.33 -4.76
C ASN A 777 13.81 2.72 -3.81
N LEU A 778 14.25 2.10 -2.71
CA LEU A 778 13.36 1.52 -1.71
C LEU A 778 13.53 2.25 -0.37
N LEU A 779 12.39 2.52 0.25
CA LEU A 779 12.33 2.99 1.63
C LEU A 779 12.40 1.79 2.57
N TYR A 780 13.39 1.78 3.45
CA TYR A 780 13.54 0.74 4.45
C TYR A 780 13.21 1.29 5.83
N SER A 781 12.51 0.49 6.64
CA SER A 781 12.40 0.72 8.08
C SER A 781 13.75 0.52 8.77
N PRO A 782 14.02 1.18 9.92
CA PRO A 782 15.23 0.94 10.71
C PRO A 782 15.49 -0.54 11.00
N TYR A 783 14.43 -1.34 11.21
CA TYR A 783 14.55 -2.79 11.39
C TYR A 783 15.36 -3.47 10.29
N ALA A 784 15.20 -3.06 9.03
CA ALA A 784 15.92 -3.67 7.92
C ALA A 784 17.44 -3.51 8.09
N PHE A 785 17.92 -2.39 8.61
CA PHE A 785 19.35 -2.13 8.83
C PHE A 785 19.98 -2.98 9.93
N TYR A 786 19.16 -3.49 10.87
CA TYR A 786 19.60 -4.37 11.96
C TYR A 786 19.34 -5.86 11.68
N HIS A 787 18.37 -6.18 10.81
CA HIS A 787 17.95 -7.55 10.53
C HIS A 787 18.31 -8.06 9.13
N ASN A 788 18.61 -7.19 8.17
CA ASN A 788 18.92 -7.59 6.81
C ASN A 788 20.44 -7.48 6.54
N PRO A 789 21.16 -8.62 6.57
CA PRO A 789 22.60 -8.63 6.34
C PRO A 789 23.01 -8.31 4.88
N PHE A 790 22.05 -8.23 3.96
CA PHE A 790 22.27 -8.08 2.53
C PHE A 790 22.06 -6.65 2.01
N LEU A 791 21.68 -5.71 2.89
CA LEU A 791 21.63 -4.30 2.52
C LEU A 791 23.02 -3.81 2.13
N THR A 792 23.16 -3.46 0.85
CA THR A 792 24.37 -2.84 0.32
C THR A 792 24.21 -1.34 0.44
N ILE A 793 25.05 -0.73 1.27
CA ILE A 793 25.01 0.69 1.63
C ILE A 793 26.28 1.34 1.10
N ASP A 794 26.15 2.50 0.48
CA ASP A 794 27.31 3.30 0.05
C ASP A 794 27.70 4.26 1.19
N GLU A 795 28.65 3.84 2.03
CA GLU A 795 29.14 4.63 3.17
C GLU A 795 29.73 5.99 2.80
N THR A 796 30.01 6.24 1.51
CA THR A 796 30.58 7.51 1.05
C THR A 796 29.54 8.52 0.56
N ASP A 797 28.30 8.08 0.37
CA ASP A 797 27.20 8.88 -0.14
C ASP A 797 26.18 9.13 0.99
N PHE A 798 26.09 10.39 1.43
CA PHE A 798 25.18 10.80 2.51
C PHE A 798 23.74 10.34 2.26
N GLU A 799 23.27 10.39 1.01
CA GLU A 799 21.89 10.04 0.64
C GLU A 799 21.59 8.54 0.69
N LYS A 800 22.64 7.71 0.81
CA LYS A 800 22.56 6.26 0.74
C LYS A 800 23.15 5.58 1.95
N THR A 801 23.42 6.33 3.02
CA THR A 801 24.04 5.79 4.23
C THR A 801 23.39 6.32 5.50
N LEU A 802 23.58 5.57 6.59
CA LEU A 802 23.13 6.00 7.91
C LEU A 802 24.08 7.06 8.44
N GLU A 803 23.50 8.11 9.02
CA GLU A 803 24.30 9.15 9.65
C GLU A 803 23.88 9.41 11.09
N SER A 804 24.86 9.36 12.02
CA SER A 804 24.63 9.74 13.40
C SER A 804 24.57 11.26 13.51
N ALA A 805 23.48 11.77 14.10
CA ALA A 805 23.23 13.19 14.25
C ALA A 805 22.78 13.53 15.67
N SER A 806 23.09 14.75 16.10
CA SER A 806 22.59 15.29 17.38
C SER A 806 21.93 16.65 17.20
N ILE A 807 20.89 16.90 18.00
CA ILE A 807 20.14 18.14 18.11
C ILE A 807 20.38 18.68 19.53
N ASP A 808 20.81 19.94 19.66
CA ASP A 808 21.11 20.53 20.97
C ASP A 808 19.88 20.57 21.91
N GLU A 809 18.72 20.96 21.40
CA GLU A 809 17.46 20.99 22.13
C GLU A 809 16.24 20.76 21.22
N MET A 810 15.25 20.02 21.73
CA MET A 810 13.88 19.99 21.20
C MET A 810 12.93 20.43 22.31
N SER A 811 12.08 21.41 22.08
CA SER A 811 11.14 21.90 23.08
C SER A 811 9.76 22.12 22.47
N PHE A 812 8.72 21.72 23.20
CA PHE A 812 7.32 21.90 22.80
C PHE A 812 6.56 22.51 23.97
N THR A 813 6.12 23.76 23.80
CA THR A 813 5.31 24.48 24.80
C THR A 813 3.87 24.57 24.31
N GLY A 814 2.96 23.88 25.00
CA GLY A 814 1.54 23.93 24.71
C GLY A 814 0.87 25.11 25.40
N HIS A 815 0.08 25.88 24.66
CA HIS A 815 -0.80 26.94 25.15
C HIS A 815 -2.25 26.57 24.82
N PHE A 816 -2.97 26.08 25.83
CA PHE A 816 -4.38 25.74 25.70
C PHE A 816 -5.28 26.88 26.17
N GLN A 817 -6.32 27.15 25.38
CA GLN A 817 -7.35 28.14 25.69
C GLN A 817 -8.71 27.72 25.11
N ILE A 818 -9.78 28.12 25.78
CA ILE A 818 -11.15 28.04 25.24
C ILE A 818 -11.58 29.46 24.87
N THR A 819 -12.15 29.58 23.68
CA THR A 819 -12.81 30.80 23.21
C THR A 819 -14.31 30.52 23.13
N PRO A 820 -15.09 31.00 24.12
CA PRO A 820 -16.54 30.87 24.08
C PRO A 820 -17.11 31.57 22.86
N SER A 821 -18.17 31.02 22.28
CA SER A 821 -18.85 31.68 21.18
C SER A 821 -19.48 33.00 21.63
N SER A 822 -19.35 34.05 20.81
CA SER A 822 -20.04 35.34 21.01
C SER A 822 -21.54 35.31 20.66
N GLN A 823 -22.01 34.22 20.05
CA GLN A 823 -23.39 34.01 19.61
C GLN A 823 -23.97 32.74 20.23
N GLU A 824 -25.21 32.84 20.69
CA GLU A 824 -26.03 31.70 21.11
C GLU A 824 -26.19 30.75 19.92
N ASN A 825 -26.10 29.43 20.15
CA ASN A 825 -26.18 28.37 19.14
C ASN A 825 -25.06 28.37 18.08
N GLN A 826 -23.83 28.70 18.49
CA GLN A 826 -22.62 28.48 17.67
C GLN A 826 -21.60 27.62 18.44
N PRO A 827 -20.82 26.75 17.75
CA PRO A 827 -19.79 25.94 18.38
C PRO A 827 -18.75 26.81 19.08
N GLU A 828 -18.35 26.38 20.27
CA GLU A 828 -17.23 26.96 20.98
C GLU A 828 -15.92 26.45 20.38
N THR A 829 -14.82 27.15 20.60
CA THR A 829 -13.51 26.70 20.09
C THR A 829 -12.56 26.44 21.24
N ALA A 830 -12.08 25.21 21.35
CA ALA A 830 -10.93 24.88 22.21
C ALA A 830 -9.69 24.77 21.33
N THR A 831 -8.64 25.52 21.65
CA THR A 831 -7.42 25.60 20.84
C THR A 831 -6.20 25.28 21.69
N LEU A 832 -5.36 24.38 21.19
CA LEU A 832 -4.00 24.14 21.66
C LEU A 832 -3.02 24.68 20.61
N LYS A 833 -2.29 25.74 20.95
CA LYS A 833 -1.09 26.15 20.20
C LYS A 833 0.13 25.45 20.76
N ILE A 834 1.09 25.10 19.91
CA ILE A 834 2.32 24.42 20.32
C ILE A 834 3.49 25.22 19.81
N ASP A 835 4.17 25.95 20.68
CA ASP A 835 5.44 26.60 20.34
C ASP A 835 6.51 25.49 20.28
N GLN A 836 6.89 25.10 19.06
CA GLN A 836 7.85 24.04 18.78
C GLN A 836 9.20 24.64 18.39
N TYR A 837 10.23 24.22 19.12
CA TYR A 837 11.62 24.53 18.84
C TYR A 837 12.38 23.26 18.50
N ILE A 838 13.02 23.23 17.33
CA ILE A 838 14.00 22.21 16.97
C ILE A 838 15.35 22.89 16.82
N GLY A 839 16.32 22.39 17.56
CA GLY A 839 17.62 23.00 17.73
C GLY A 839 18.60 22.82 16.57
N ASN A 840 19.86 23.20 16.82
CA ASN A 840 20.94 23.05 15.83
C ASN A 840 21.39 21.60 15.74
N TRP A 841 21.66 21.17 14.51
CA TRP A 841 22.11 19.82 14.21
C TRP A 841 23.63 19.74 14.08
N SER A 842 24.21 18.63 14.51
CA SER A 842 25.58 18.26 14.19
C SER A 842 25.66 16.80 13.76
N LEU A 843 26.46 16.58 12.71
CA LEU A 843 26.73 15.28 12.11
C LEU A 843 28.05 14.71 12.63
N THR A 844 28.16 13.38 12.68
CA THR A 844 29.32 12.67 13.26
C THR A 844 30.30 12.23 12.19
N HIS A 845 29.83 11.63 11.09
CA HIS A 845 30.68 11.08 10.03
C HIS A 845 30.72 11.99 8.80
N PHE A 846 29.67 12.76 8.54
CA PHE A 846 29.63 13.75 7.46
C PHE A 846 29.86 15.18 7.97
N ASN A 847 30.33 16.05 7.09
CA ASN A 847 30.39 17.47 7.38
C ASN A 847 28.98 18.08 7.28
N ASN A 848 28.59 18.92 8.26
CA ASN A 848 27.31 19.66 8.25
C ASN A 848 27.02 20.43 6.95
N SER A 849 28.00 20.69 6.08
CA SER A 849 27.76 21.26 4.75
C SER A 849 26.74 20.48 3.92
N VAL A 850 26.62 19.16 4.12
CA VAL A 850 25.61 18.35 3.42
C VAL A 850 24.17 18.74 3.80
N LEU A 851 23.96 19.29 5.00
CA LEU A 851 22.66 19.78 5.44
C LEU A 851 22.28 21.12 4.78
N SER A 852 23.25 21.87 4.23
CA SER A 852 23.01 23.23 3.73
C SER A 852 22.03 23.32 2.55
N SER A 853 21.85 22.22 1.82
CA SER A 853 20.88 22.05 0.73
C SER A 853 19.69 21.17 1.13
N ARG A 854 19.41 21.06 2.43
CA ARG A 854 18.31 20.26 2.97
C ARG A 854 17.35 21.12 3.78
N SER A 855 16.09 20.72 3.70
CA SER A 855 14.97 21.26 4.44
C SER A 855 14.58 20.27 5.54
N LEU A 856 13.91 20.76 6.57
CA LEU A 856 13.38 19.96 7.68
C LEU A 856 11.86 19.94 7.62
N ALA A 857 11.23 18.81 7.94
CA ALA A 857 9.81 18.73 8.22
C ALA A 857 9.54 18.06 9.56
N ILE A 858 8.56 18.59 10.30
CA ILE A 858 8.02 17.98 11.52
C ILE A 858 6.71 17.32 11.16
N CYS A 859 6.55 16.06 11.55
CA CYS A 859 5.40 15.25 11.19
C CYS A 859 4.44 15.08 12.37
N TYR A 860 3.15 15.04 12.06
CA TYR A 860 2.08 14.71 12.98
C TYR A 860 1.14 13.69 12.33
N ASN A 861 0.56 12.78 13.10
CA ASN A 861 -0.64 12.08 12.67
C ASN A 861 -1.89 12.77 13.24
N ALA A 862 -3.00 12.63 12.53
CA ALA A 862 -4.31 13.08 12.97
C ALA A 862 -5.37 12.03 12.61
N HIS A 863 -6.29 11.81 13.53
CA HIS A 863 -7.39 10.86 13.38
C HIS A 863 -8.62 11.37 14.12
N LEU A 864 -9.80 11.12 13.56
CA LEU A 864 -11.07 11.44 14.18
C LEU A 864 -12.04 10.27 14.02
N SER A 865 -12.67 9.87 15.12
CA SER A 865 -13.73 8.86 15.12
C SER A 865 -15.03 9.43 15.69
N THR A 866 -16.13 9.01 15.08
CA THR A 866 -17.51 9.36 15.40
C THR A 866 -18.34 8.09 15.55
N SER A 867 -19.47 8.15 16.24
CA SER A 867 -20.35 6.98 16.43
C SER A 867 -21.34 6.82 15.27
N SER A 868 -21.71 7.92 14.63
CA SER A 868 -22.82 7.97 13.65
C SER A 868 -22.59 8.93 12.48
N MET A 869 -21.74 9.93 12.63
CA MET A 869 -21.47 10.93 11.58
C MET A 869 -20.49 10.41 10.53
N GLN A 870 -20.80 10.61 9.25
CA GLN A 870 -19.81 10.43 8.19
C GLN A 870 -18.90 11.65 8.14
N THR A 871 -17.60 11.42 8.32
CA THR A 871 -16.60 12.50 8.35
C THR A 871 -15.75 12.50 7.09
N MET A 872 -15.40 13.70 6.65
CA MET A 872 -14.50 13.96 5.54
C MET A 872 -13.28 14.71 6.06
N PHE A 873 -12.10 14.28 5.62
CA PHE A 873 -10.87 15.04 5.83
C PHE A 873 -10.61 15.96 4.63
N LYS A 874 -10.24 17.21 4.90
CA LYS A 874 -9.93 18.21 3.88
C LYS A 874 -8.58 18.85 4.12
N ALA A 875 -7.87 19.15 3.03
CA ALA A 875 -6.73 20.06 3.01
C ALA A 875 -7.18 21.37 2.33
N GLY A 876 -7.23 22.45 3.11
CA GLY A 876 -7.92 23.68 2.74
C GLY A 876 -9.42 23.43 2.56
N GLU A 877 -9.87 23.48 1.31
CA GLU A 877 -11.26 23.25 0.92
C GLU A 877 -11.47 21.95 0.13
N SER A 878 -10.39 21.26 -0.25
CA SER A 878 -10.44 20.03 -1.05
C SER A 878 -10.47 18.81 -0.15
N PRO A 879 -11.35 17.81 -0.41
CA PRO A 879 -11.28 16.50 0.21
C PRO A 879 -9.97 15.79 -0.14
N VAL A 880 -9.40 15.06 0.80
CA VAL A 880 -8.11 14.37 0.65
C VAL A 880 -8.19 12.98 1.25
N ALA A 881 -7.65 11.98 0.57
CA ALA A 881 -7.52 10.61 1.06
C ALA A 881 -6.22 10.41 1.87
N PRO A 882 -6.12 9.38 2.74
CA PRO A 882 -4.93 9.14 3.58
C PRO A 882 -3.60 8.97 2.83
N ASN A 883 -3.64 8.60 1.55
CA ASN A 883 -2.44 8.39 0.73
C ASN A 883 -2.13 9.54 -0.25
N ASP A 884 -2.90 10.61 -0.21
CA ASP A 884 -2.64 11.78 -1.05
C ASP A 884 -1.54 12.64 -0.43
N ASN A 885 -0.76 13.30 -1.30
CA ASN A 885 0.17 14.36 -0.91
C ASN A 885 -0.36 15.71 -1.38
N THR A 886 -1.07 16.41 -0.49
CA THR A 886 -1.78 17.66 -0.80
C THR A 886 -1.26 18.78 0.07
N THR A 887 -0.79 19.85 -0.57
CA THR A 887 -0.35 21.08 0.11
C THR A 887 -1.55 21.91 0.53
N ALA A 888 -1.57 22.33 1.80
CA ALA A 888 -2.54 23.28 2.33
C ALA A 888 -1.98 23.97 3.58
N ASN A 889 -2.53 25.10 3.98
CA ASN A 889 -2.14 25.78 5.22
C ASN A 889 -2.89 25.22 6.45
N ASP A 890 -4.11 24.74 6.22
CA ASP A 890 -5.05 24.24 7.20
C ASP A 890 -5.65 22.90 6.75
N PHE A 891 -5.90 22.04 7.73
CA PHE A 891 -6.48 20.71 7.55
C PHE A 891 -7.69 20.57 8.45
N LYS A 892 -8.79 20.00 7.96
CA LYS A 892 -10.07 19.99 8.67
C LYS A 892 -10.71 18.61 8.64
N PHE A 893 -11.33 18.24 9.76
CA PHE A 893 -12.34 17.19 9.79
C PHE A 893 -13.72 17.84 9.81
N GLU A 894 -14.55 17.49 8.82
CA GLU A 894 -15.90 18.04 8.65
C GLU A 894 -16.92 16.92 8.44
N SER A 895 -18.16 17.20 8.78
CA SER A 895 -19.36 16.45 8.38
C SER A 895 -20.32 17.44 7.72
N GLU A 896 -21.28 17.00 6.89
CA GLU A 896 -22.09 17.83 5.96
C GLU A 896 -22.42 19.27 6.39
N ASN A 897 -22.73 19.53 7.67
CA ASN A 897 -23.01 20.86 8.21
C ASN A 897 -22.22 21.23 9.48
N ALA A 898 -21.13 20.52 9.79
CA ALA A 898 -20.38 20.65 11.04
C ALA A 898 -18.87 20.61 10.82
N LYS A 899 -18.17 21.65 11.28
CA LYS A 899 -16.72 21.63 11.42
C LYS A 899 -16.38 20.97 12.76
N LEU A 900 -15.59 19.90 12.75
CA LEU A 900 -15.35 19.09 13.95
C LEU A 900 -13.97 19.40 14.56
N ALA A 901 -12.93 19.38 13.73
CA ALA A 901 -11.56 19.72 14.13
C ALA A 901 -10.82 20.47 13.01
N GLU A 902 -9.84 21.28 13.38
CA GLU A 902 -8.97 22.03 12.48
C GLU A 902 -7.53 22.04 12.98
N ILE A 903 -6.59 21.83 12.06
CA ILE A 903 -5.16 21.87 12.32
C ILE A 903 -4.54 22.90 11.38
N LYS A 904 -3.86 23.91 11.92
CA LYS A 904 -3.13 24.93 11.15
C LYS A 904 -1.66 24.78 11.40
N MET A 905 -0.90 24.58 10.32
CA MET A 905 0.54 24.34 10.41
C MET A 905 1.32 24.91 9.22
N GLY A 906 0.65 25.33 8.14
CA GLY A 906 1.26 26.01 6.99
C GLY A 906 0.87 27.48 6.93
N GLY A 907 1.68 28.26 6.22
CA GLY A 907 1.57 29.72 6.16
C GLY A 907 1.90 30.43 7.47
N LEU A 908 2.31 29.69 8.50
CA LEU A 908 2.74 30.21 9.79
C LEU A 908 4.19 30.69 9.71
N ASN A 909 4.52 31.70 10.51
CA ASN A 909 5.88 32.20 10.58
C ASN A 909 6.77 31.21 11.35
N TYR A 910 8.03 31.10 10.94
CA TYR A 910 9.08 30.50 11.76
C TYR A 910 10.32 31.38 11.77
N THR A 911 11.06 31.34 12.87
CA THR A 911 12.34 32.03 13.00
C THR A 911 13.48 31.07 12.67
N TRP A 912 14.34 31.44 11.72
CA TRP A 912 15.50 30.64 11.33
C TRP A 912 16.73 30.98 12.16
N GLY A 913 17.29 29.99 12.86
CA GLY A 913 18.39 30.16 13.82
C GLY A 913 19.69 30.68 13.25
N ARG A 914 19.94 30.53 11.94
CA ARG A 914 21.21 30.95 11.32
C ARG A 914 21.44 32.46 11.41
N ASN A 915 20.39 33.26 11.24
CA ASN A 915 20.47 34.72 11.18
C ASN A 915 19.28 35.44 11.85
N GLY A 916 18.34 34.71 12.45
CA GLY A 916 17.15 35.23 13.10
C GLY A 916 16.08 35.78 12.15
N GLN A 917 16.18 35.50 10.84
CA GLN A 917 15.15 35.93 9.89
C GLN A 917 13.89 35.07 9.98
N VAL A 918 12.76 35.70 9.68
CA VAL A 918 11.43 35.09 9.70
C VAL A 918 11.05 34.66 8.29
N TYR A 919 10.57 33.43 8.17
CA TYR A 919 10.07 32.83 6.93
C TYR A 919 8.71 32.19 7.17
N ASN A 920 8.02 31.77 6.11
CA ASN A 920 6.76 31.04 6.22
C ASN A 920 7.02 29.53 6.12
N ALA A 921 6.45 28.76 7.03
CA ALA A 921 6.39 27.31 6.94
C ALA A 921 5.37 26.90 5.88
N SER A 922 5.65 25.83 5.16
CA SER A 922 4.69 25.17 4.27
C SER A 922 4.11 23.95 4.98
N SER A 923 3.01 23.39 4.48
CA SER A 923 2.53 22.09 4.98
C SER A 923 1.81 21.28 3.93
N SER A 924 1.87 19.96 4.10
CA SER A 924 1.20 19.00 3.23
C SER A 924 0.72 17.77 4.00
N THR A 925 -0.23 17.04 3.42
CA THR A 925 -0.43 15.63 3.79
C THR A 925 0.71 14.78 3.24
N THR A 926 1.00 13.67 3.90
CA THR A 926 1.99 12.70 3.44
C THR A 926 1.34 11.33 3.37
N PRO A 927 1.66 10.48 2.36
CA PRO A 927 1.00 9.20 2.22
C PRO A 927 1.19 8.30 3.44
N LEU A 928 0.07 7.77 3.96
CA LEU A 928 0.03 6.79 5.04
C LEU A 928 1.02 5.62 4.82
N TYR A 929 1.05 5.05 3.62
CA TYR A 929 1.92 3.91 3.33
C TYR A 929 3.42 4.26 3.35
N ALA A 930 3.78 5.52 3.12
CA ALA A 930 5.15 5.98 3.32
C ALA A 930 5.53 5.90 4.80
N PHE A 931 4.67 6.41 5.68
CA PHE A 931 4.86 6.31 7.13
C PHE A 931 4.87 4.88 7.63
N LYS A 932 3.96 4.04 7.13
CA LYS A 932 3.96 2.61 7.44
C LYS A 932 5.29 1.95 7.06
N SER A 933 5.82 2.25 5.88
CA SER A 933 7.12 1.72 5.41
C SER A 933 8.32 2.23 6.23
N MET A 934 8.28 3.47 6.72
CA MET A 934 9.33 4.03 7.59
C MET A 934 9.35 3.35 8.97
N TYR A 935 8.18 3.18 9.59
CA TYR A 935 8.10 2.92 11.03
C TYR A 935 7.56 1.53 11.40
N THR A 936 7.16 0.68 10.45
CA THR A 936 6.63 -0.67 10.75
C THR A 936 7.45 -1.80 10.14
N THR A 937 7.38 -2.97 10.76
CA THR A 937 7.90 -4.23 10.21
C THR A 937 6.91 -4.89 9.26
N GLU A 938 7.35 -5.93 8.56
CA GLU A 938 6.47 -6.83 7.78
C GLU A 938 5.39 -7.52 8.64
N THR A 939 5.63 -7.64 9.95
CA THR A 939 4.65 -8.16 10.93
C THR A 939 3.74 -7.08 11.53
N ASN A 940 3.79 -5.84 11.01
CA ASN A 940 3.11 -4.64 11.52
C ASN A 940 3.54 -4.21 12.94
N ASP A 941 4.70 -4.65 13.43
CA ASP A 941 5.26 -4.10 14.67
C ASP A 941 5.74 -2.66 14.39
N THR A 942 5.39 -1.70 15.25
CA THR A 942 5.67 -0.27 15.04
C THR A 942 6.82 0.22 15.94
N LEU A 943 7.61 1.17 15.44
CA LEU A 943 8.60 1.93 16.24
C LEU A 943 7.98 3.08 17.02
N THR A 944 6.72 3.41 16.76
CA THR A 944 6.06 4.56 17.36
C THR A 944 5.32 4.16 18.65
N SER A 945 4.84 5.15 19.39
CA SER A 945 3.95 4.96 20.54
C SER A 945 2.50 4.59 20.16
N PHE A 946 2.19 4.41 18.88
CA PHE A 946 0.83 4.20 18.37
C PHE A 946 0.81 3.22 17.20
N GLU A 947 -0.28 2.47 17.06
CA GLU A 947 -0.49 1.65 15.87
C GLU A 947 -0.85 2.53 14.67
N ILE A 948 -0.28 2.25 13.49
CA ILE A 948 -0.58 2.99 12.26
C ILE A 948 -1.78 2.31 11.57
N THR A 949 -2.92 3.02 11.52
CA THR A 949 -4.17 2.50 10.95
C THR A 949 -4.60 3.26 9.70
N ASP A 950 -5.43 2.63 8.86
CA ASP A 950 -5.87 3.19 7.58
C ASP A 950 -6.76 4.44 7.69
N SER A 951 -7.21 4.76 8.91
CA SER A 951 -7.99 5.96 9.22
C SER A 951 -7.14 7.19 9.55
N MET A 952 -5.82 7.04 9.69
CA MET A 952 -4.92 8.14 10.07
C MET A 952 -4.49 8.98 8.87
N TYR A 953 -4.38 10.29 9.08
CA TYR A 953 -3.79 11.24 8.15
C TYR A 953 -2.47 11.72 8.70
N PHE A 954 -1.40 11.63 7.91
CA PHE A 954 -0.10 12.17 8.28
C PHE A 954 0.08 13.55 7.66
N LEU A 955 0.47 14.51 8.50
CA LEU A 955 0.58 15.92 8.18
C LEU A 955 2.00 16.37 8.47
N THR A 956 2.56 17.22 7.60
CA THR A 956 3.90 17.75 7.79
C THR A 956 3.87 19.26 7.79
N THR A 957 4.63 19.86 8.69
CA THR A 957 5.02 21.28 8.59
C THR A 957 6.48 21.35 8.20
N ALA A 958 6.77 22.13 7.17
CA ALA A 958 8.00 22.07 6.41
C ALA A 958 8.73 23.42 6.41
N PHE A 959 10.05 23.35 6.61
CA PHE A 959 10.94 24.48 6.83
C PHE A 959 12.01 24.48 5.74
N LYS A 960 11.68 25.11 4.61
CA LYS A 960 12.57 25.25 3.45
C LYS A 960 13.94 25.83 3.81
N ASN A 961 13.98 26.82 4.71
CA ASN A 961 15.23 27.37 5.24
C ASN A 961 15.52 26.71 6.58
N TRP A 962 16.24 25.60 6.55
CA TRP A 962 16.69 24.91 7.76
C TRP A 962 18.21 24.78 7.76
N GLY A 963 18.78 24.02 6.84
CA GLY A 963 20.24 23.96 6.65
C GLY A 963 21.01 23.38 7.84
N GLY A 964 20.37 22.64 8.74
CA GLY A 964 20.94 22.17 10.01
C GLY A 964 20.89 23.16 11.18
N TYR A 965 20.25 24.33 11.02
CA TYR A 965 20.10 25.33 12.08
C TYR A 965 18.75 25.23 12.77
N SER A 966 18.62 25.85 13.94
CA SER A 966 17.37 25.80 14.69
C SER A 966 16.19 26.45 13.97
N ILE A 967 14.98 25.98 14.30
CA ILE A 967 13.69 26.55 13.87
C ILE A 967 12.79 26.74 15.09
N ASP A 968 11.91 27.73 15.03
CA ASP A 968 10.91 28.05 16.04
C ASP A 968 9.59 28.40 15.35
N ASN A 969 8.51 27.66 15.61
CA ASN A 969 7.22 27.73 14.91
C ASN A 969 6.05 27.38 15.85
N ASP A 970 4.82 27.83 15.57
CA ASP A 970 3.65 27.71 16.46
C ASP A 970 2.38 27.08 15.83
N PRO A 971 2.38 25.80 15.39
CA PRO A 971 1.18 25.14 14.89
C PRO A 971 0.05 25.14 15.92
N SER A 972 -1.19 25.07 15.43
CA SER A 972 -2.39 25.08 16.28
C SER A 972 -3.36 23.97 15.93
N PHE A 973 -3.90 23.33 16.96
CA PHE A 973 -4.93 22.29 16.90
C PHE A 973 -6.18 22.86 17.56
N SER A 974 -7.33 22.79 16.89
CA SER A 974 -8.59 23.31 17.40
C SER A 974 -9.72 22.31 17.21
N ILE A 975 -10.60 22.21 18.19
CA ILE A 975 -11.87 21.48 18.09
C ILE A 975 -13.05 22.41 18.31
N PHE A 976 -14.20 21.95 17.84
CA PHE A 976 -15.45 22.71 17.81
C PHE A 976 -16.56 21.98 18.58
N PRO A 977 -16.47 21.86 19.91
CA PRO A 977 -17.55 21.32 20.72
C PRO A 977 -18.82 22.16 20.59
N PHE A 978 -19.96 21.49 20.53
CA PHE A 978 -21.26 22.13 20.41
C PHE A 978 -22.30 21.44 21.29
N PHE A 979 -22.97 22.22 22.13
CA PHE A 979 -24.06 21.76 22.96
C PHE A 979 -25.17 22.79 22.90
N GLU A 980 -26.19 22.54 22.08
CA GLU A 980 -27.43 23.29 22.17
C GLU A 980 -28.14 22.85 23.46
N GLY A 981 -28.07 23.69 24.50
CA GLY A 981 -28.81 23.43 25.72
C GLY A 981 -30.28 23.26 25.38
N GLU A 982 -30.95 22.28 26.00
CA GLU A 982 -32.41 22.28 25.98
C GLU A 982 -32.85 23.68 26.41
N GLU A 983 -33.49 24.44 25.50
CA GLU A 983 -34.32 25.56 25.92
C GLU A 983 -35.11 25.04 27.11
N GLY A 984 -35.07 25.75 28.24
CA GLY A 984 -35.86 25.44 29.44
C GLY A 984 -37.36 25.55 29.21
N GLY A 985 -37.87 25.08 28.06
CA GLY A 985 -39.25 24.83 27.75
C GLY A 985 -39.72 23.58 28.49
N GLY A 986 -40.35 23.80 29.65
CA GLY A 986 -41.45 22.91 30.04
C GLY A 986 -41.44 22.33 31.45
N LEU A 987 -40.95 23.02 32.49
CA LEU A 987 -41.41 22.71 33.87
C LEU A 987 -41.77 23.94 34.72
N ILE A 988 -41.42 25.16 34.29
CA ILE A 988 -41.82 26.37 35.04
C ILE A 988 -43.28 26.79 34.75
N GLU A 989 -43.88 26.43 33.61
CA GLU A 989 -45.32 26.67 33.38
C GLU A 989 -46.23 25.76 34.22
N GLU A 990 -45.80 24.54 34.56
CA GLU A 990 -46.62 23.63 35.38
C GLU A 990 -46.55 23.96 36.87
N ILE A 991 -45.41 24.44 37.37
CA ILE A 991 -45.28 24.94 38.75
C ILE A 991 -45.88 26.34 38.88
N GLY A 992 -45.78 27.18 37.84
CA GLY A 992 -46.46 28.47 37.77
C GLY A 992 -47.98 28.34 37.82
N GLN A 993 -48.57 27.42 37.05
CA GLN A 993 -50.02 27.18 37.09
C GLN A 993 -50.48 26.51 38.39
N SER A 994 -49.75 25.53 38.91
CA SER A 994 -50.15 24.86 40.17
C SER A 994 -49.98 25.76 41.40
N THR A 995 -48.95 26.61 41.46
CA THR A 995 -48.78 27.60 42.55
C THR A 995 -49.81 28.73 42.43
N PHE A 996 -50.14 29.17 41.21
CA PHE A 996 -51.20 30.16 40.98
C PHE A 996 -52.61 29.62 41.32
N ILE A 997 -52.89 28.34 41.02
CA ILE A 997 -54.13 27.65 41.41
C ILE A 997 -54.20 27.47 42.94
N ILE A 998 -53.09 27.13 43.61
CA ILE A 998 -53.06 27.01 45.09
C ILE A 998 -53.28 28.38 45.75
N VAL A 999 -52.64 29.44 45.26
CA VAL A 999 -52.81 30.80 45.80
C VAL A 999 -54.24 31.31 45.56
N ILE A 1000 -54.81 31.11 44.37
CA ILE A 1000 -56.22 31.45 44.10
C ILE A 1000 -57.18 30.64 44.99
N SER A 1001 -56.91 29.35 45.20
CA SER A 1001 -57.73 28.49 46.06
C SER A 1001 -57.70 28.93 47.52
N VAL A 1002 -56.51 29.26 48.06
CA VAL A 1002 -56.35 29.75 49.43
C VAL A 1002 -57.01 31.13 49.62
N VAL A 1003 -56.85 32.04 48.66
CA VAL A 1003 -57.50 33.37 48.70
C VAL A 1003 -59.03 33.23 48.60
N THR A 1004 -59.52 32.33 47.74
CA THR A 1004 -60.97 32.09 47.58
C THR A 1004 -61.58 31.49 48.86
N ILE A 1005 -60.90 30.51 49.48
CA ILE A 1005 -61.32 29.92 50.76
C ILE A 1005 -61.31 30.96 51.89
N ALA A 1006 -60.30 31.82 51.95
CA ALA A 1006 -60.23 32.90 52.93
C ALA A 1006 -61.37 33.92 52.75
N VAL A 1007 -61.66 34.33 51.51
CA VAL A 1007 -62.76 35.25 51.19
C VAL A 1007 -64.12 34.63 51.53
N ILE A 1008 -64.35 33.36 51.19
CA ILE A 1008 -65.58 32.63 51.52
C ILE A 1008 -65.73 32.48 53.04
N SER A 1009 -64.65 32.17 53.77
CA SER A 1009 -64.67 32.03 55.23
C SER A 1009 -64.97 33.35 55.94
N ILE A 1010 -64.41 34.46 55.45
CA ILE A 1010 -64.70 35.81 55.94
C ILE A 1010 -66.15 36.20 55.63
N ALA A 1011 -66.66 35.92 54.42
CA ALA A 1011 -68.04 36.18 54.05
C ALA A 1011 -69.03 35.37 54.91
N LEU A 1012 -68.76 34.09 55.15
CA LEU A 1012 -69.55 33.21 56.03
C LEU A 1012 -69.50 33.66 57.49
N PHE A 1013 -68.34 34.12 57.97
CA PHE A 1013 -68.20 34.70 59.31
C PHE A 1013 -69.01 35.99 59.47
N LEU A 1014 -68.98 36.88 58.46
CA LEU A 1014 -69.77 38.11 58.46
C LEU A 1014 -71.28 37.84 58.34
N LEU A 1015 -71.70 36.84 57.56
CA LEU A 1015 -73.10 36.39 57.47
C LEU A 1015 -73.59 35.77 58.79
N ARG A 1016 -72.76 34.96 59.47
CA ARG A 1016 -73.05 34.45 60.82
C ARG A 1016 -73.15 35.55 61.86
N ARG A 1017 -72.30 36.59 61.76
CA ARG A 1017 -72.35 37.76 62.65
C ARG A 1017 -73.60 38.61 62.38
N HIS A 1018 -74.04 38.74 61.13
CA HIS A 1018 -75.25 39.48 60.79
C HIS A 1018 -76.53 38.77 61.27
N ARG A 1019 -76.56 37.43 61.22
CA ARG A 1019 -77.65 36.60 61.79
C ARG A 1019 -77.70 36.56 63.32
N ARG A 1020 -76.67 37.04 64.03
CA ARG A 1020 -76.67 37.19 65.50
C ARG A 1020 -76.98 38.62 65.96
N LEU A 1021 -77.11 39.56 65.02
CA LEU A 1021 -77.43 40.98 65.26
C LEU A 1021 -78.80 41.37 64.69
N ILE A 1022 -79.54 40.39 64.17
CA ILE A 1022 -81.00 40.36 63.97
C ILE A 1022 -81.50 39.33 64.98
#